data_AF-A0A7J0GAY4-F1
#
_entry.id   AF-A0A7J0GAY4-F1
#
_cell.length_a   1.000
_cell.length_b   1.000
_cell.length_c   1.000
_cell.angle_alpha   90.00
_cell.angle_beta   90.00
_cell.angle_gamma   90.00
#
_symmetry.space_group_name_H-M   'P 1'
#
loop_
_entity.id
_entity.type
_entity.pdbx_description
1 polymer ?
#
loop_
_entity_poly.entity_id
_entity_poly.type
_entity_poly.pdbx_seq_one_letter_code
_entity_poly.pdbx_strand_id
1 'polypeptide(L)'
;MVRGRVVLTRVPANVVISPASGGSAFLGATSTSPSSHHVFSLGILEEYKFVCLFIVKIWWMIPRVGKSGSEIPMETQMLLLEVKEESVPGDETTSEPDTGNTFYVLLLPTLDGPFRTSLQGTSSNELQLCLESGDPYVLTSQAFESVFVNSGDNPFELIKDSVKILEKLKGTFSHIETKKIPAHLDWFGWCTWDAFYTEVTPKGIKDGLQSFQEGGCSPKFLIIDDGWQETVNEFHKEDQPLVEGTQFATRLVDIKENSKFKASGSDNSCVDLKEFIKVIKEKYGLKYVYMWHALAGYWGGLSTSSEALKKYNPKIAYLVQSPGNVGNIRDIVVDSLEKYGVGIIDPEKAYDFYNDLHSYLASSGADGVKVDVQNLMETLGSGLGGRVSITRRYQQALDESIARNFKDNNLIACMCHNSDSIYSSKKSATARASEDFMPNEPTFQTLHIASVAFNSLLLGEIVVPDWDMFLSNHSTADFHGAARAIGGCAVYVSDKPGRHDFDILKKLVLPDGSILRARYAGRPTRDCLFQDPVMNGTSLLKIWNVNKLSGVVGVFNCQGAGSWPLKQAAKDVTISESTTKPLSGRVSPLDVEFLEEVAGGDWSGDCAVYAFNSGSLSKVSKNESLEVSLGVLKCEIFTISPIKVFNQNLQFAPIGLLEMYNSGGAVEALNCVVDVKGCSIKIKARGGGRFGAYSSAKPSCCKVDKKEEEFIYNAEDGLLTMELEGECSFKEIEVVY
;
A
#
# COMPACT_ATOMS: atom_id res chain seq x y z
N MET A 1 -4.63 33.30 -0.29
CA MET A 1 -3.16 33.26 -0.11
C MET A 1 -2.83 32.21 0.93
N VAL A 2 -1.71 31.51 0.80
CA VAL A 2 -1.18 30.57 1.80
C VAL A 2 0.25 30.99 2.09
N ARG A 3 0.58 31.27 3.35
CA ARG A 3 1.87 31.86 3.78
C ARG A 3 2.28 33.08 2.93
N GLY A 4 1.33 33.96 2.62
CA GLY A 4 1.57 35.16 1.80
C GLY A 4 1.72 34.92 0.29
N ARG A 5 1.75 33.67 -0.20
CA ARG A 5 1.78 33.35 -1.64
C ARG A 5 0.37 33.17 -2.20
N VAL A 6 0.16 33.59 -3.44
CA VAL A 6 -1.12 33.48 -4.15
C VAL A 6 -1.20 32.11 -4.82
N VAL A 7 -2.01 31.21 -4.26
CA VAL A 7 -2.22 29.85 -4.82
C VAL A 7 -3.32 29.84 -5.88
N LEU A 8 -4.44 30.51 -5.61
CA LEU A 8 -5.58 30.63 -6.53
C LEU A 8 -5.86 32.10 -6.83
N THR A 9 -6.03 32.43 -8.11
CA THR A 9 -6.49 33.76 -8.57
C THR A 9 -7.91 33.70 -9.11
N ARG A 10 -8.55 34.86 -9.31
CA ARG A 10 -9.93 34.95 -9.81
C ARG A 10 -10.95 34.11 -9.02
N VAL A 11 -10.74 34.00 -7.71
CA VAL A 11 -11.61 33.23 -6.82
C VAL A 11 -13.01 33.85 -6.84
N PRO A 12 -14.06 33.08 -7.19
CA PRO A 12 -15.44 33.58 -7.23
C PRO A 12 -15.96 34.03 -5.86
N ALA A 13 -16.90 34.99 -5.85
CA ALA A 13 -17.45 35.55 -4.61
C ALA A 13 -18.25 34.57 -3.75
N ASN A 14 -18.69 33.45 -4.33
CA ASN A 14 -19.43 32.40 -3.62
C ASN A 14 -18.54 31.31 -3.00
N VAL A 15 -17.21 31.42 -3.14
CA VAL A 15 -16.25 30.57 -2.42
C VAL A 15 -16.13 31.04 -0.98
N VAL A 16 -16.18 30.10 -0.04
CA VAL A 16 -16.12 30.35 1.40
C VAL A 16 -14.85 29.74 1.97
N ILE A 17 -14.20 30.46 2.88
CA ILE A 17 -13.03 29.97 3.62
C ILE A 17 -13.38 29.93 5.09
N SER A 18 -13.29 28.74 5.68
CA SER A 18 -13.58 28.49 7.09
C SER A 18 -12.29 28.12 7.81
N PRO A 19 -11.77 28.93 8.75
CA PRO A 19 -10.57 28.60 9.50
C PRO A 19 -10.71 27.27 10.27
N ALA A 20 -9.64 26.48 10.30
CA ALA A 20 -9.53 25.25 11.08
C ALA A 20 -8.32 25.33 12.05
N SER A 21 -7.95 24.23 12.69
CA SER A 21 -6.88 24.22 13.69
C SER A 21 -5.48 24.34 13.08
N GLY A 22 -4.56 25.04 13.76
CA GLY A 22 -3.13 25.02 13.40
C GLY A 22 -2.78 25.77 12.10
N GLY A 23 -3.56 26.79 11.72
CA GLY A 23 -3.31 27.57 10.50
C GLY A 23 -3.86 26.93 9.22
N SER A 24 -4.51 25.77 9.33
CA SER A 24 -5.28 25.14 8.26
C SER A 24 -6.66 25.80 8.07
N ALA A 25 -7.31 25.53 6.95
CA ALA A 25 -8.66 26.01 6.66
C ALA A 25 -9.42 25.03 5.75
N PHE A 26 -10.75 25.14 5.72
CA PHE A 26 -11.57 24.53 4.69
C PHE A 26 -11.92 25.56 3.61
N LEU A 27 -11.83 25.13 2.35
CA LEU A 27 -12.47 25.78 1.22
C LEU A 27 -13.81 25.11 0.96
N GLY A 28 -14.82 25.93 0.73
CA GLY A 28 -16.18 25.53 0.39
C GLY A 28 -16.82 26.49 -0.59
N ALA A 29 -18.08 26.28 -0.94
CA ALA A 29 -18.84 27.15 -1.83
C ALA A 29 -20.35 27.09 -1.57
N THR A 30 -21.04 28.14 -2.01
CA THR A 30 -22.51 28.22 -1.95
C THR A 30 -23.13 28.34 -3.34
N SER A 31 -24.34 27.82 -3.48
CA SER A 31 -25.20 27.92 -4.66
C SER A 31 -26.54 28.54 -4.30
N THR A 32 -27.21 29.18 -5.26
CA THR A 32 -28.55 29.74 -5.08
C THR A 32 -29.66 28.68 -5.13
N SER A 33 -29.38 27.51 -5.68
CA SER A 33 -30.34 26.42 -5.87
C SER A 33 -29.84 25.13 -5.24
N PRO A 34 -30.69 24.34 -4.57
CA PRO A 34 -30.30 23.05 -4.03
C PRO A 34 -30.10 22.02 -5.16
N SER A 35 -29.10 21.15 -5.02
CA SER A 35 -28.81 20.05 -5.94
C SER A 35 -28.12 18.89 -5.19
N SER A 36 -28.24 17.67 -5.71
CA SER A 36 -27.49 16.49 -5.28
C SER A 36 -26.07 16.45 -5.87
N HIS A 37 -25.82 17.30 -6.88
CA HIS A 37 -24.56 17.44 -7.59
C HIS A 37 -24.27 18.92 -7.87
N HIS A 38 -23.10 19.40 -7.43
CA HIS A 38 -22.60 20.74 -7.75
C HIS A 38 -21.17 20.68 -8.28
N VAL A 39 -20.87 21.60 -9.20
CA VAL A 39 -19.49 21.89 -9.62
C VAL A 39 -19.27 23.38 -9.41
N PHE A 40 -18.34 23.71 -8.51
CA PHE A 40 -17.98 25.09 -8.16
C PHE A 40 -16.57 25.39 -8.66
N SER A 41 -16.39 26.58 -9.24
CA SER A 41 -15.06 27.12 -9.46
C SER A 41 -14.44 27.57 -8.13
N LEU A 42 -13.19 27.17 -7.87
CA LEU A 42 -12.37 27.70 -6.78
C LEU A 42 -11.43 28.83 -7.25
N GLY A 43 -11.41 29.13 -8.55
CA GLY A 43 -10.49 30.07 -9.18
C GLY A 43 -9.46 29.38 -10.07
N ILE A 44 -8.52 30.17 -10.60
CA ILE A 44 -7.43 29.71 -11.46
C ILE A 44 -6.26 29.27 -10.59
N LEU A 45 -5.79 28.04 -10.79
CA LEU A 45 -4.55 27.54 -10.21
C LEU A 45 -3.38 28.00 -11.09
N GLU A 46 -2.50 28.81 -10.51
CA GLU A 46 -1.27 29.28 -11.16
C GLU A 46 -0.29 28.11 -11.41
N GLU A 47 0.80 28.36 -12.14
CA GLU A 47 1.78 27.34 -12.58
C GLU A 47 2.63 26.74 -11.43
N TYR A 48 2.01 25.91 -10.61
CA TYR A 48 2.68 25.12 -9.57
C TYR A 48 2.99 23.72 -10.05
N LYS A 49 4.20 23.21 -9.72
CA LYS A 49 4.41 21.76 -9.79
C LYS A 49 3.51 21.11 -8.76
N PHE A 50 2.85 20.04 -9.17
CA PHE A 50 1.99 19.28 -8.29
C PHE A 50 2.16 17.78 -8.48
N VAL A 51 1.78 17.06 -7.44
CA VAL A 51 1.39 15.66 -7.52
C VAL A 51 -0.02 15.52 -6.96
N CYS A 52 -0.84 14.73 -7.60
CA CYS A 52 -2.19 14.43 -7.15
C CYS A 52 -2.48 12.94 -7.20
N LEU A 53 -3.41 12.49 -6.35
CA LEU A 53 -3.98 11.14 -6.40
C LEU A 53 -5.44 11.26 -6.83
N PHE A 54 -5.82 10.54 -7.87
CA PHE A 54 -7.18 10.58 -8.42
C PHE A 54 -7.71 9.19 -8.72
N ILE A 55 -9.03 9.03 -8.65
CA ILE A 55 -9.70 7.76 -8.98
C ILE A 55 -9.67 7.58 -10.50
N VAL A 56 -8.84 6.67 -11.00
CA VAL A 56 -8.74 6.39 -12.45
C VAL A 56 -9.79 5.41 -12.92
N LYS A 57 -10.18 4.48 -12.05
CA LYS A 57 -11.28 3.52 -12.19
C LYS A 57 -12.00 3.48 -10.86
N ILE A 58 -13.28 3.11 -10.85
CA ILE A 58 -14.11 3.08 -9.63
C ILE A 58 -13.42 2.46 -8.40
N TRP A 59 -12.54 1.47 -8.57
CA TRP A 59 -11.85 0.76 -7.50
C TRP A 59 -10.56 1.44 -7.02
N TRP A 60 -9.85 2.15 -7.90
CA TRP A 60 -8.42 2.42 -7.77
C TRP A 60 -8.02 3.87 -8.01
N MET A 61 -7.09 4.33 -7.17
CA MET A 61 -6.35 5.57 -7.39
C MET A 61 -5.02 5.32 -8.07
N ILE A 62 -4.51 6.32 -8.78
CA ILE A 62 -3.14 6.38 -9.30
C ILE A 62 -2.61 7.83 -9.16
N PRO A 63 -1.29 8.04 -9.20
CA PRO A 63 -0.73 9.39 -9.22
C PRO A 63 -0.85 10.09 -10.57
N ARG A 64 -0.84 11.41 -10.53
CA ARG A 64 -0.51 12.29 -11.66
C ARG A 64 0.40 13.41 -11.17
N VAL A 65 1.46 13.68 -11.92
CA VAL A 65 2.27 14.90 -11.76
C VAL A 65 1.95 15.88 -12.89
N GLY A 66 2.09 17.17 -12.62
CA GLY A 66 1.82 18.21 -13.60
C GLY A 66 2.31 19.58 -13.14
N LYS A 67 2.07 20.58 -13.97
CA LYS A 67 2.48 21.98 -13.70
C LYS A 67 1.35 23.00 -13.92
N SER A 68 0.21 22.54 -14.40
CA SER A 68 -0.90 23.39 -14.82
C SER A 68 -2.22 22.88 -14.24
N GLY A 69 -3.11 23.79 -13.82
CA GLY A 69 -4.44 23.44 -13.30
C GLY A 69 -5.24 22.54 -14.26
N SER A 70 -5.08 22.72 -15.57
CA SER A 70 -5.70 21.90 -16.61
C SER A 70 -5.28 20.43 -16.65
N GLU A 71 -4.17 20.10 -16.00
CA GLU A 71 -3.66 18.72 -15.93
C GLU A 71 -4.21 17.94 -14.74
N ILE A 72 -4.94 18.60 -13.83
CA ILE A 72 -5.55 17.96 -12.65
C ILE A 72 -6.73 17.10 -13.14
N PRO A 73 -6.66 15.77 -13.02
CA PRO A 73 -7.71 14.90 -13.50
C PRO A 73 -9.01 15.05 -12.70
N MET A 74 -10.12 14.66 -13.33
CA MET A 74 -11.37 14.45 -12.60
C MET A 74 -11.17 13.44 -11.48
N GLU A 75 -11.95 13.57 -10.41
CA GLU A 75 -11.89 12.67 -9.26
C GLU A 75 -10.59 12.71 -8.46
N THR A 76 -9.91 13.87 -8.44
CA THR A 76 -8.73 14.08 -7.60
C THR A 76 -9.12 14.15 -6.12
N GLN A 77 -8.50 13.32 -5.28
CA GLN A 77 -8.76 13.18 -3.84
C GLN A 77 -7.60 13.66 -2.95
N MET A 78 -6.45 13.96 -3.55
CA MET A 78 -5.32 14.62 -2.89
C MET A 78 -4.59 15.45 -3.94
N LEU A 79 -4.25 16.69 -3.61
CA LEU A 79 -3.40 17.55 -4.42
C LEU A 79 -2.33 18.18 -3.53
N LEU A 80 -1.06 17.93 -3.84
CA LEU A 80 0.09 18.49 -3.15
C LEU A 80 0.85 19.40 -4.12
N LEU A 81 1.06 20.66 -3.73
CA LEU A 81 1.75 21.68 -4.50
C LEU A 81 3.14 21.94 -3.91
N GLU A 82 4.15 22.10 -4.78
CA GLU A 82 5.47 22.65 -4.42
C GLU A 82 5.46 24.16 -4.62
N VAL A 83 5.70 24.93 -3.55
CA VAL A 83 5.71 26.40 -3.58
C VAL A 83 7.09 26.91 -3.20
N LYS A 84 7.70 27.68 -4.12
CA LYS A 84 8.96 28.38 -3.86
C LYS A 84 8.71 29.77 -3.29
N GLU A 85 9.35 30.07 -2.16
CA GLU A 85 9.51 31.42 -1.61
C GLU A 85 10.48 32.20 -2.52
N GLU A 86 10.18 33.47 -2.80
CA GLU A 86 11.10 34.33 -3.55
C GLU A 86 12.25 34.74 -2.63
N SER A 87 13.49 34.47 -3.04
CA SER A 87 14.67 35.02 -2.39
C SER A 87 14.67 36.55 -2.52
N VAL A 88 14.99 37.24 -1.43
CA VAL A 88 15.27 38.68 -1.48
C VAL A 88 16.44 38.90 -2.44
N PRO A 89 16.33 39.79 -3.45
CA PRO A 89 17.42 40.01 -4.40
C PRO A 89 18.62 40.61 -3.65
N GLY A 90 19.68 39.84 -3.44
CA GLY A 90 20.86 40.33 -2.73
C GLY A 90 22.02 39.38 -2.43
N ASP A 91 21.88 38.05 -2.54
CA ASP A 91 22.97 37.14 -2.12
C ASP A 91 23.11 35.93 -3.06
N GLU A 92 23.56 36.16 -4.30
CA GLU A 92 23.94 35.11 -5.25
C GLU A 92 25.41 34.70 -5.05
N THR A 93 25.75 34.04 -3.94
CA THR A 93 27.05 33.34 -3.82
C THR A 93 27.00 32.11 -2.90
N THR A 94 26.21 31.08 -3.21
CA THR A 94 26.50 29.70 -2.76
C THR A 94 25.83 28.66 -3.67
N SER A 95 26.58 27.63 -4.04
CA SER A 95 26.14 26.46 -4.82
C SER A 95 25.68 25.32 -3.91
N GLU A 96 24.72 25.60 -3.02
CA GLU A 96 24.05 24.58 -2.20
C GLU A 96 22.66 24.26 -2.79
N PRO A 97 22.10 23.05 -2.60
CA PRO A 97 20.73 22.78 -2.96
C PRO A 97 19.80 23.64 -2.09
N ASP A 98 19.12 24.59 -2.74
CA ASP A 98 18.21 25.60 -2.21
C ASP A 98 16.95 25.00 -1.56
N THR A 99 17.13 24.30 -0.43
CA THR A 99 16.03 23.72 0.38
C THR A 99 15.42 24.71 1.35
N GLY A 100 16.05 25.87 1.57
CA GLY A 100 15.60 26.89 2.53
C GLY A 100 14.39 27.72 2.08
N ASN A 101 14.03 27.69 0.80
CA ASN A 101 12.99 28.54 0.20
C ASN A 101 11.80 27.74 -0.38
N THR A 102 11.53 26.51 0.05
CA THR A 102 10.38 25.73 -0.47
C THR A 102 9.47 25.27 0.65
N PHE A 103 8.17 25.48 0.49
CA PHE A 103 7.13 24.88 1.32
C PHE A 103 6.08 24.20 0.45
N TYR A 104 5.23 23.41 1.07
CA TYR A 104 4.20 22.62 0.39
C TYR A 104 2.81 23.07 0.79
N VAL A 105 1.86 22.99 -0.13
CA VAL A 105 0.44 23.22 0.13
C VAL A 105 -0.33 21.95 -0.21
N LEU A 106 -1.01 21.40 0.77
CA LEU A 106 -1.83 20.21 0.63
C LEU A 106 -3.30 20.61 0.57
N LEU A 107 -4.00 20.09 -0.44
CA LEU A 107 -5.45 20.17 -0.59
C LEU A 107 -6.02 18.75 -0.52
N LEU A 108 -6.85 18.49 0.48
CA LEU A 108 -7.56 17.23 0.68
C LEU A 108 -9.06 17.47 0.57
N PRO A 109 -9.71 17.07 -0.53
CA PRO A 109 -11.15 16.86 -0.56
C PRO A 109 -11.59 15.94 0.58
N THR A 110 -12.69 16.30 1.24
CA THR A 110 -13.25 15.60 2.41
C THR A 110 -14.75 15.35 2.26
N LEU A 111 -15.35 14.68 3.23
CA LEU A 111 -16.80 14.51 3.29
C LEU A 111 -17.44 15.71 3.99
N ASP A 112 -18.44 16.32 3.35
CA ASP A 112 -19.25 17.40 3.90
C ASP A 112 -20.68 16.88 4.12
N GLY A 113 -20.93 16.40 5.34
CA GLY A 113 -22.17 15.70 5.68
C GLY A 113 -22.37 14.44 4.81
N PRO A 114 -23.49 14.32 4.08
CA PRO A 114 -23.76 13.19 3.18
C PRO A 114 -23.15 13.36 1.78
N PHE A 115 -22.35 14.40 1.54
CA PHE A 115 -21.73 14.67 0.24
C PHE A 115 -20.25 14.32 0.25
N ARG A 116 -19.82 13.66 -0.82
CA ARG A 116 -18.41 13.47 -1.15
C ARG A 116 -17.93 14.65 -1.98
N THR A 117 -16.67 15.03 -1.80
CA THR A 117 -16.02 16.05 -2.64
C THR A 117 -14.84 15.49 -3.41
N SER A 118 -14.58 16.06 -4.58
CA SER A 118 -13.38 15.81 -5.38
C SER A 118 -12.94 17.09 -6.10
N LEU A 119 -11.70 17.11 -6.57
CA LEU A 119 -11.15 18.20 -7.39
C LEU A 119 -11.01 17.78 -8.84
N GLN A 120 -11.06 18.77 -9.73
CA GLN A 120 -10.75 18.60 -11.15
C GLN A 120 -10.24 19.91 -11.77
N GLY A 121 -9.44 19.80 -12.83
CA GLY A 121 -9.00 20.92 -13.65
C GLY A 121 -9.88 21.16 -14.88
N THR A 122 -9.88 22.39 -15.38
CA THR A 122 -10.44 22.71 -16.70
C THR A 122 -9.35 23.11 -17.70
N SER A 123 -9.69 23.15 -19.00
CA SER A 123 -8.79 23.65 -20.05
C SER A 123 -8.33 25.10 -19.85
N SER A 124 -8.98 25.87 -18.97
CA SER A 124 -8.62 27.25 -18.63
C SER A 124 -7.86 27.38 -17.30
N ASN A 125 -7.28 26.28 -16.79
CA ASN A 125 -6.59 26.19 -15.50
C ASN A 125 -7.44 26.51 -14.28
N GLU A 126 -8.77 26.50 -14.44
CA GLU A 126 -9.68 26.63 -13.31
C GLU A 126 -9.67 25.33 -12.51
N LEU A 127 -9.42 25.45 -11.20
CA LEU A 127 -9.60 24.36 -10.25
C LEU A 127 -11.07 24.34 -9.82
N GLN A 128 -11.73 23.21 -9.99
CA GLN A 128 -13.12 23.02 -9.64
C GLN A 128 -13.28 22.04 -8.47
N LEU A 129 -14.21 22.35 -7.59
CA LEU A 129 -14.74 21.50 -6.54
C LEU A 129 -16.01 20.81 -7.06
N CYS A 130 -16.00 19.47 -7.13
CA CYS A 130 -17.18 18.66 -7.37
C CYS A 130 -17.75 18.17 -6.03
N LEU A 131 -19.07 18.23 -5.87
CA LEU A 131 -19.80 17.81 -4.68
C LEU A 131 -20.94 16.88 -5.09
N GLU A 132 -20.97 15.66 -4.54
CA GLU A 132 -21.94 14.64 -4.94
C GLU A 132 -22.51 13.86 -3.74
N SER A 133 -23.85 13.78 -3.63
CA SER A 133 -24.50 12.91 -2.63
C SER A 133 -24.74 11.50 -3.14
N GLY A 134 -24.78 11.28 -4.46
CA GLY A 134 -25.17 9.98 -5.05
C GLY A 134 -26.65 9.61 -4.83
N ASP A 135 -27.48 10.57 -4.41
CA ASP A 135 -28.92 10.38 -4.22
C ASP A 135 -29.68 11.65 -4.67
N PRO A 136 -30.59 11.56 -5.65
CA PRO A 136 -31.31 12.74 -6.17
C PRO A 136 -32.22 13.41 -5.12
N TYR A 137 -32.49 12.76 -3.99
CA TYR A 137 -33.29 13.33 -2.90
C TYR A 137 -32.45 13.96 -1.79
N VAL A 138 -31.14 13.74 -1.79
CA VAL A 138 -30.20 14.36 -0.84
C VAL A 138 -29.61 15.60 -1.51
N LEU A 139 -30.18 16.75 -1.19
CA LEU A 139 -29.88 18.03 -1.81
C LEU A 139 -29.19 18.99 -0.83
N THR A 140 -28.27 19.80 -1.33
CA THR A 140 -27.69 20.93 -0.60
C THR A 140 -27.55 22.14 -1.51
N SER A 141 -27.46 23.33 -0.94
CA SER A 141 -27.06 24.56 -1.63
C SER A 141 -25.75 25.12 -1.08
N GLN A 142 -25.10 24.42 -0.16
CA GLN A 142 -23.89 24.89 0.52
C GLN A 142 -22.99 23.70 0.90
N ALA A 143 -21.68 23.95 0.84
CA ALA A 143 -20.67 23.06 1.38
C ALA A 143 -19.54 23.93 1.96
N PHE A 144 -19.22 23.76 3.23
CA PHE A 144 -18.29 24.63 3.98
C PHE A 144 -17.03 23.90 4.42
N GLU A 145 -17.08 22.58 4.50
CA GLU A 145 -15.98 21.72 4.92
C GLU A 145 -15.59 20.79 3.77
N SER A 146 -15.47 21.32 2.56
CA SER A 146 -15.30 20.52 1.35
C SER A 146 -13.84 20.14 1.12
N VAL A 147 -12.94 21.11 1.02
CA VAL A 147 -11.51 20.87 0.76
C VAL A 147 -10.70 21.40 1.94
N PHE A 148 -10.05 20.51 2.67
CA PHE A 148 -9.11 20.88 3.72
C PHE A 148 -7.79 21.33 3.11
N VAL A 149 -7.30 22.49 3.52
CA VAL A 149 -6.05 23.10 3.04
C VAL A 149 -5.10 23.32 4.20
N ASN A 150 -3.86 22.86 4.04
CA ASN A 150 -2.80 23.05 5.01
C ASN A 150 -1.45 23.29 4.30
N SER A 151 -0.45 23.80 5.03
CA SER A 151 0.89 24.02 4.48
C SER A 151 2.00 23.70 5.47
N GLY A 152 3.16 23.28 4.99
CA GLY A 152 4.32 22.94 5.82
C GLY A 152 5.59 22.77 5.00
N ASP A 153 6.74 22.70 5.66
CA ASP A 153 8.06 22.64 5.01
C ASP A 153 8.49 21.20 4.69
N ASN A 154 7.86 20.20 5.32
CA ASN A 154 8.06 18.79 5.05
C ASN A 154 6.76 18.18 4.49
N PRO A 155 6.76 17.61 3.27
CA PRO A 155 5.53 17.12 2.66
C PRO A 155 4.97 15.88 3.36
N PHE A 156 5.81 15.05 3.98
CA PHE A 156 5.38 13.83 4.67
C PHE A 156 4.75 14.16 6.02
N GLU A 157 5.38 15.06 6.80
CA GLU A 157 4.79 15.57 8.04
C GLU A 157 3.49 16.33 7.76
N LEU A 158 3.45 17.15 6.70
CA LEU A 158 2.27 17.88 6.28
C LEU A 158 1.07 16.95 6.05
N ILE A 159 1.26 15.84 5.33
CA ILE A 159 0.17 14.86 5.08
C ILE A 159 -0.24 14.19 6.41
N LYS A 160 0.72 13.69 7.19
CA LYS A 160 0.48 13.06 8.49
C LYS A 160 -0.33 13.94 9.44
N ASP A 161 0.14 15.17 9.65
CA ASP A 161 -0.50 16.11 10.57
C ASP A 161 -1.88 16.56 10.07
N SER A 162 -2.03 16.73 8.76
CA SER A 162 -3.34 17.05 8.15
C SER A 162 -4.36 15.94 8.37
N VAL A 163 -3.97 14.67 8.21
CA VAL A 163 -4.84 13.52 8.47
C VAL A 163 -5.20 13.43 9.96
N LYS A 164 -4.26 13.68 10.89
CA LYS A 164 -4.53 13.73 12.33
C LYS A 164 -5.45 14.89 12.75
N ILE A 165 -5.32 16.06 12.10
CA ILE A 165 -6.25 17.18 12.30
C ILE A 165 -7.65 16.79 11.83
N LEU A 166 -7.76 16.23 10.63
CA LEU A 166 -9.03 15.78 10.06
C LEU A 166 -9.70 14.68 10.90
N GLU A 167 -8.94 13.73 11.44
CA GLU A 167 -9.46 12.72 12.37
C GLU A 167 -10.19 13.38 13.55
N LYS A 168 -9.56 14.39 14.18
CA LYS A 168 -10.14 15.11 15.32
C LYS A 168 -11.37 15.92 14.95
N LEU A 169 -11.37 16.56 13.78
CA LEU A 169 -12.46 17.42 13.32
C LEU A 169 -13.67 16.60 12.86
N LYS A 170 -13.44 15.50 12.13
CA LYS A 170 -14.51 14.72 11.49
C LYS A 170 -14.99 13.54 12.34
N GLY A 171 -14.08 12.85 13.05
CA GLY A 171 -14.43 11.73 13.94
C GLY A 171 -14.97 10.45 13.27
N THR A 172 -14.96 10.39 11.93
CA THR A 172 -15.54 9.29 11.13
C THR A 172 -14.52 8.25 10.67
N PHE A 173 -13.23 8.57 10.74
CA PHE A 173 -12.11 7.69 10.44
C PHE A 173 -11.02 7.89 11.49
N SER A 174 -9.97 7.06 11.44
CA SER A 174 -8.83 7.19 12.33
C SER A 174 -7.50 7.12 11.60
N HIS A 175 -6.51 7.83 12.13
CA HIS A 175 -5.13 7.72 11.69
C HIS A 175 -4.55 6.34 12.03
N ILE A 176 -3.63 5.82 11.22
CA ILE A 176 -3.09 4.46 11.38
C ILE A 176 -2.45 4.21 12.76
N GLU A 177 -1.83 5.22 13.36
CA GLU A 177 -1.22 5.13 14.70
C GLU A 177 -2.20 4.80 15.83
N THR A 178 -3.51 5.06 15.68
CA THR A 178 -4.52 4.72 16.70
C THR A 178 -5.18 3.37 16.44
N LYS A 179 -4.89 2.75 15.28
CA LYS A 179 -5.47 1.48 14.87
C LYS A 179 -4.59 0.31 15.30
N LYS A 180 -5.24 -0.84 15.50
CA LYS A 180 -4.54 -2.08 15.80
C LYS A 180 -4.01 -2.69 14.52
N ILE A 181 -2.69 -2.75 14.41
CA ILE A 181 -1.97 -3.37 13.30
C ILE A 181 -2.12 -4.90 13.34
N PRO A 182 -2.64 -5.54 12.27
CA PRO A 182 -2.83 -6.99 12.24
C PRO A 182 -1.50 -7.75 12.21
N ALA A 183 -1.41 -8.83 12.98
CA ALA A 183 -0.17 -9.59 13.14
C ALA A 183 0.24 -10.40 11.90
N HIS A 184 -0.67 -10.62 10.92
CA HIS A 184 -0.33 -11.33 9.68
C HIS A 184 0.72 -10.60 8.84
N LEU A 185 0.85 -9.28 8.99
CA LEU A 185 1.76 -8.44 8.22
C LEU A 185 3.24 -8.83 8.38
N ASP A 186 3.61 -9.49 9.49
CA ASP A 186 4.99 -9.90 9.78
C ASP A 186 5.33 -11.31 9.29
N TRP A 187 4.39 -11.97 8.60
CA TRP A 187 4.49 -13.35 8.15
C TRP A 187 4.38 -13.46 6.64
N PHE A 188 5.24 -14.27 6.05
CA PHE A 188 5.15 -14.62 4.64
C PHE A 188 3.82 -15.32 4.35
N GLY A 189 3.13 -14.83 3.33
CA GLY A 189 1.83 -15.34 2.93
C GLY A 189 1.78 -16.00 1.55
N TRP A 190 0.69 -16.72 1.31
CA TRP A 190 0.29 -17.20 0.00
C TRP A 190 -1.19 -16.88 -0.25
N CYS A 191 -1.51 -16.33 -1.42
CA CYS A 191 -2.87 -16.06 -1.87
C CYS A 191 -3.21 -17.00 -3.03
N THR A 192 -4.39 -17.64 -2.99
CA THR A 192 -4.76 -18.66 -3.98
C THR A 192 -5.23 -18.09 -5.33
N TRP A 193 -5.32 -16.75 -5.48
CA TRP A 193 -5.91 -16.10 -6.66
C TRP A 193 -5.20 -16.44 -7.97
N ASP A 194 -3.97 -16.01 -8.23
CA ASP A 194 -3.32 -16.34 -9.53
C ASP A 194 -2.99 -17.84 -9.69
N ALA A 195 -2.97 -18.57 -8.57
CA ALA A 195 -2.74 -20.00 -8.56
C ALA A 195 -3.91 -20.77 -9.20
N PHE A 196 -5.15 -20.38 -8.87
CA PHE A 196 -6.35 -21.15 -9.23
C PHE A 196 -7.53 -20.34 -9.74
N TYR A 197 -7.53 -19.01 -9.56
CA TYR A 197 -8.71 -18.14 -9.68
C TYR A 197 -9.89 -18.78 -8.93
N THR A 198 -11.06 -18.86 -9.56
CA THR A 198 -12.27 -19.48 -8.99
C THR A 198 -12.18 -21.00 -8.82
N GLU A 199 -11.15 -21.64 -9.38
CA GLU A 199 -10.97 -23.11 -9.37
C GLU A 199 -10.23 -23.63 -8.13
N VAL A 200 -10.10 -22.82 -7.08
CA VAL A 200 -9.45 -23.24 -5.83
C VAL A 200 -10.13 -24.48 -5.22
N THR A 201 -9.32 -25.46 -4.77
CA THR A 201 -9.78 -26.69 -4.13
C THR A 201 -8.93 -27.03 -2.89
N PRO A 202 -9.46 -27.83 -1.93
CA PRO A 202 -8.68 -28.34 -0.82
C PRO A 202 -7.39 -29.07 -1.22
N LYS A 203 -7.44 -29.83 -2.32
CA LYS A 203 -6.28 -30.55 -2.85
C LYS A 203 -5.23 -29.58 -3.41
N GLY A 204 -5.64 -28.62 -4.26
CA GLY A 204 -4.73 -27.62 -4.82
C GLY A 204 -4.03 -26.81 -3.73
N ILE A 205 -4.74 -26.43 -2.66
CA ILE A 205 -4.15 -25.74 -1.51
C ILE A 205 -3.12 -26.64 -0.79
N LYS A 206 -3.45 -27.91 -0.52
CA LYS A 206 -2.51 -28.86 0.13
C LYS A 206 -1.25 -29.07 -0.72
N ASP A 207 -1.42 -29.18 -2.04
CA ASP A 207 -0.31 -29.36 -2.98
C ASP A 207 0.61 -28.13 -3.00
N GLY A 208 0.04 -26.92 -3.00
CA GLY A 208 0.83 -25.68 -2.93
C GLY A 208 1.56 -25.50 -1.61
N LEU A 209 0.90 -25.74 -0.46
CA LEU A 209 1.55 -25.68 0.85
C LEU A 209 2.66 -26.73 0.99
N GLN A 210 2.46 -27.92 0.41
CA GLN A 210 3.47 -28.97 0.37
C GLN A 210 4.68 -28.55 -0.47
N SER A 211 4.48 -27.97 -1.66
CA SER A 211 5.60 -27.53 -2.50
C SER A 211 6.42 -26.40 -1.88
N PHE A 212 5.79 -25.48 -1.14
CA PHE A 212 6.50 -24.48 -0.36
C PHE A 212 7.35 -25.08 0.78
N GLN A 213 6.78 -26.06 1.49
CA GLN A 213 7.48 -26.75 2.57
C GLN A 213 8.70 -27.51 2.06
N GLU A 214 8.59 -28.18 0.92
CA GLU A 214 9.68 -28.91 0.27
C GLU A 214 10.81 -27.98 -0.20
N GLY A 215 10.50 -26.75 -0.61
CA GLY A 215 11.51 -25.75 -0.98
C GLY A 215 12.08 -24.93 0.19
N GLY A 216 11.63 -25.19 1.43
CA GLY A 216 12.18 -24.54 2.63
C GLY A 216 11.71 -23.11 2.87
N CYS A 217 10.63 -22.66 2.22
CA CYS A 217 10.01 -21.35 2.45
C CYS A 217 8.51 -21.53 2.69
N SER A 218 8.14 -21.92 3.91
CA SER A 218 6.74 -22.22 4.26
C SER A 218 5.96 -20.96 4.62
N PRO A 219 4.86 -20.63 3.92
CA PRO A 219 3.93 -19.58 4.33
C PRO A 219 3.43 -19.82 5.75
N LYS A 220 3.24 -18.73 6.50
CA LYS A 220 2.55 -18.72 7.80
C LYS A 220 1.21 -17.99 7.73
N PHE A 221 0.92 -17.38 6.59
CA PHE A 221 -0.34 -16.74 6.27
C PHE A 221 -0.89 -17.31 4.95
N LEU A 222 -2.19 -17.60 4.90
CA LEU A 222 -2.88 -18.07 3.70
C LEU A 222 -4.14 -17.21 3.48
N ILE A 223 -4.34 -16.74 2.26
CA ILE A 223 -5.62 -16.20 1.80
C ILE A 223 -6.23 -17.26 0.88
N ILE A 224 -7.36 -17.84 1.30
CA ILE A 224 -8.23 -18.62 0.42
C ILE A 224 -9.11 -17.60 -0.31
N ASP A 225 -8.65 -17.24 -1.50
CA ASP A 225 -9.29 -16.27 -2.38
C ASP A 225 -10.55 -16.85 -3.07
N ASP A 226 -11.16 -16.09 -3.97
CA ASP A 226 -12.45 -16.40 -4.59
C ASP A 226 -12.54 -17.83 -5.17
N GLY A 227 -13.74 -18.41 -5.10
CA GLY A 227 -14.06 -19.76 -5.58
C GLY A 227 -14.47 -20.75 -4.48
N TRP A 228 -14.41 -20.37 -3.19
CA TRP A 228 -14.82 -21.24 -2.08
C TRP A 228 -16.31 -21.09 -1.69
N GLN A 229 -16.95 -19.97 -2.04
CA GLN A 229 -18.34 -19.63 -1.69
C GLN A 229 -19.36 -20.41 -2.54
N GLU A 230 -20.54 -20.66 -1.99
CA GLU A 230 -21.69 -21.20 -2.72
C GLU A 230 -22.41 -20.09 -3.49
N THR A 231 -22.41 -20.18 -4.82
CA THR A 231 -22.86 -19.07 -5.69
C THR A 231 -23.70 -19.57 -6.86
N VAL A 232 -24.45 -18.65 -7.46
CA VAL A 232 -25.26 -18.91 -8.66
C VAL A 232 -25.06 -17.81 -9.68
N ASN A 233 -24.83 -18.21 -10.93
CA ASN A 233 -24.92 -17.31 -12.08
C ASN A 233 -26.24 -17.52 -12.81
N GLU A 234 -27.27 -16.76 -12.43
CA GLU A 234 -28.63 -16.86 -13.00
C GLU A 234 -28.69 -16.47 -14.49
N PHE A 235 -27.60 -15.93 -15.04
CA PHE A 235 -27.49 -15.48 -16.42
C PHE A 235 -26.69 -16.44 -17.30
N HIS A 236 -26.10 -17.48 -16.72
CA HIS A 236 -25.45 -18.56 -17.45
C HIS A 236 -26.38 -19.77 -17.57
N LYS A 237 -26.44 -20.36 -18.76
CA LYS A 237 -27.14 -21.62 -19.02
C LYS A 237 -26.09 -22.67 -19.38
N GLU A 238 -26.17 -23.86 -18.78
CA GLU A 238 -25.16 -24.92 -18.89
C GLU A 238 -24.78 -25.25 -20.35
N ASP A 239 -25.73 -25.16 -21.29
CA ASP A 239 -25.52 -25.46 -22.72
C ASP A 239 -25.08 -24.25 -23.58
N GLN A 240 -24.78 -23.09 -22.98
CA GLN A 240 -24.42 -21.88 -23.71
C GLN A 240 -23.05 -21.34 -23.29
N PRO A 241 -22.27 -20.78 -24.24
CA PRO A 241 -21.03 -20.12 -23.90
C PRO A 241 -21.30 -18.96 -22.93
N LEU A 242 -20.37 -18.77 -21.98
CA LEU A 242 -20.46 -17.69 -21.00
C LEU A 242 -20.44 -16.34 -21.74
N VAL A 243 -21.44 -15.50 -21.50
CA VAL A 243 -21.46 -14.14 -22.03
C VAL A 243 -20.52 -13.31 -21.17
N GLU A 244 -19.52 -12.69 -21.81
CA GLU A 244 -18.55 -11.86 -21.10
C GLU A 244 -19.25 -10.79 -20.24
N GLY A 245 -18.78 -10.67 -19.00
CA GLY A 245 -19.33 -9.78 -17.99
C GLY A 245 -20.31 -10.48 -17.04
N THR A 246 -21.03 -11.54 -17.46
CA THR A 246 -22.02 -12.18 -16.58
C THR A 246 -21.40 -12.84 -15.36
N GLN A 247 -20.10 -13.16 -15.37
CA GLN A 247 -19.39 -13.66 -14.20
C GLN A 247 -19.46 -12.68 -13.02
N PHE A 248 -19.45 -11.37 -13.28
CA PHE A 248 -19.54 -10.35 -12.26
C PHE A 248 -20.95 -10.20 -11.69
N ALA A 249 -21.97 -10.73 -12.36
CA ALA A 249 -23.35 -10.74 -11.89
C ALA A 249 -23.69 -12.00 -11.06
N THR A 250 -22.71 -12.86 -10.78
CA THR A 250 -22.86 -14.05 -9.94
C THR A 250 -23.24 -13.64 -8.51
N ARG A 251 -24.14 -14.38 -7.87
CA ARG A 251 -24.69 -14.04 -6.56
C ARG A 251 -24.40 -15.09 -5.51
N LEU A 252 -24.21 -14.66 -4.27
CA LEU A 252 -24.09 -15.53 -3.11
C LEU A 252 -25.40 -16.26 -2.86
N VAL A 253 -25.35 -17.58 -2.62
CA VAL A 253 -26.53 -18.39 -2.30
C VAL A 253 -26.55 -18.82 -0.83
N ASP A 254 -25.39 -19.07 -0.24
CA ASP A 254 -25.25 -19.43 1.18
C ASP A 254 -23.97 -18.80 1.74
N ILE A 255 -23.95 -18.51 3.04
CA ILE A 255 -22.74 -18.04 3.74
C ILE A 255 -21.72 -19.17 3.97
N LYS A 256 -22.16 -20.43 3.82
CA LYS A 256 -21.31 -21.61 3.93
C LYS A 256 -20.55 -21.90 2.63
N GLU A 257 -19.50 -22.69 2.76
CA GLU A 257 -18.68 -23.16 1.64
C GLU A 257 -19.51 -23.96 0.62
N ASN A 258 -19.02 -23.99 -0.61
CA ASN A 258 -19.58 -24.81 -1.67
C ASN A 258 -19.19 -26.29 -1.57
N SER A 259 -19.65 -27.08 -2.53
CA SER A 259 -19.41 -28.53 -2.58
C SER A 259 -17.92 -28.94 -2.65
N LYS A 260 -17.02 -28.07 -3.13
CA LYS A 260 -15.58 -28.38 -3.24
C LYS A 260 -14.90 -28.60 -1.88
N PHE A 261 -15.44 -27.99 -0.84
CA PHE A 261 -14.91 -28.05 0.53
C PHE A 261 -15.73 -28.98 1.45
N LYS A 262 -16.62 -29.81 0.89
CA LYS A 262 -17.46 -30.77 1.61
C LYS A 262 -17.11 -32.22 1.24
N ALA A 263 -17.52 -33.16 2.10
CA ALA A 263 -17.38 -34.61 1.88
C ALA A 263 -18.00 -35.16 0.58
N SER A 264 -18.85 -34.38 -0.10
CA SER A 264 -19.48 -34.73 -1.37
C SER A 264 -18.74 -34.16 -2.59
N GLY A 265 -17.60 -33.49 -2.40
CA GLY A 265 -16.77 -32.94 -3.46
C GLY A 265 -15.96 -34.01 -4.19
N SER A 266 -15.44 -33.69 -5.38
CA SER A 266 -14.78 -34.65 -6.28
C SER A 266 -13.57 -35.38 -5.70
N ASP A 267 -12.92 -34.81 -4.68
CA ASP A 267 -11.66 -35.32 -4.12
C ASP A 267 -11.76 -35.90 -2.69
N ASN A 268 -12.94 -35.90 -2.05
CA ASN A 268 -13.21 -36.43 -0.69
C ASN A 268 -12.13 -36.14 0.38
N SER A 269 -11.38 -35.04 0.26
CA SER A 269 -10.15 -34.84 1.03
C SER A 269 -10.37 -34.23 2.43
N CYS A 270 -11.59 -33.81 2.74
CA CYS A 270 -12.05 -33.24 4.01
C CYS A 270 -13.58 -33.32 4.10
N VAL A 271 -14.13 -33.40 5.32
CA VAL A 271 -15.58 -33.46 5.56
C VAL A 271 -16.24 -32.11 5.35
N ASP A 272 -15.61 -31.04 5.84
CA ASP A 272 -16.08 -29.65 5.74
C ASP A 272 -14.90 -28.66 5.78
N LEU A 273 -15.21 -27.36 5.66
CA LEU A 273 -14.22 -26.27 5.73
C LEU A 273 -13.45 -26.25 7.06
N LYS A 274 -14.12 -26.62 8.16
CA LYS A 274 -13.53 -26.60 9.50
C LYS A 274 -12.43 -27.63 9.67
N GLU A 275 -12.71 -28.87 9.27
CA GLU A 275 -11.70 -29.93 9.27
C GLU A 275 -10.55 -29.56 8.33
N PHE A 276 -10.86 -29.01 7.15
CA PHE A 276 -9.84 -28.61 6.20
C PHE A 276 -8.87 -27.56 6.77
N ILE A 277 -9.39 -26.45 7.31
CA ILE A 277 -8.56 -25.38 7.90
C ILE A 277 -7.72 -25.93 9.07
N LYS A 278 -8.32 -26.77 9.92
CA LYS A 278 -7.61 -27.42 11.02
C LYS A 278 -6.42 -28.24 10.50
N VAL A 279 -6.64 -29.09 9.50
CA VAL A 279 -5.59 -29.96 8.92
C VAL A 279 -4.46 -29.13 8.33
N ILE A 280 -4.74 -28.09 7.55
CA ILE A 280 -3.66 -27.29 6.93
C ILE A 280 -2.87 -26.48 7.97
N LYS A 281 -3.52 -25.99 9.03
CA LYS A 281 -2.85 -25.30 10.14
C LYS A 281 -1.92 -26.25 10.90
N GLU A 282 -2.41 -27.43 11.28
CA GLU A 282 -1.64 -28.42 12.02
C GLU A 282 -0.48 -29.00 11.20
N LYS A 283 -0.73 -29.32 9.92
CA LYS A 283 0.26 -29.97 9.05
C LYS A 283 1.36 -29.02 8.56
N TYR A 284 0.99 -27.81 8.13
CA TYR A 284 1.91 -26.87 7.48
C TYR A 284 2.34 -25.71 8.41
N GLY A 285 1.82 -25.66 9.64
CA GLY A 285 2.17 -24.65 10.63
C GLY A 285 1.70 -23.24 10.25
N LEU A 286 0.55 -23.12 9.59
CA LEU A 286 -0.07 -21.83 9.28
C LEU A 286 -0.52 -21.15 10.59
N LYS A 287 -0.23 -19.85 10.70
CA LYS A 287 -0.67 -19.00 11.81
C LYS A 287 -1.99 -18.30 11.52
N TYR A 288 -2.18 -17.90 10.27
CA TYR A 288 -3.34 -17.13 9.83
C TYR A 288 -3.91 -17.73 8.54
N VAL A 289 -5.23 -17.93 8.51
CA VAL A 289 -6.00 -18.27 7.31
C VAL A 289 -7.11 -17.24 7.16
N TYR A 290 -7.05 -16.45 6.09
CA TYR A 290 -8.08 -15.47 5.74
C TYR A 290 -8.94 -16.00 4.60
N MET A 291 -10.23 -15.66 4.65
CA MET A 291 -11.18 -16.01 3.60
C MET A 291 -11.58 -14.76 2.82
N TRP A 292 -11.61 -14.86 1.50
CA TRP A 292 -12.07 -13.78 0.65
C TRP A 292 -13.60 -13.72 0.58
N HIS A 293 -14.18 -12.52 0.53
CA HIS A 293 -15.54 -12.29 0.04
C HIS A 293 -15.70 -10.85 -0.47
N ALA A 294 -16.69 -10.58 -1.31
CA ALA A 294 -17.04 -9.20 -1.66
C ALA A 294 -17.84 -8.52 -0.53
N LEU A 295 -17.79 -7.18 -0.44
CA LEU A 295 -18.55 -6.42 0.56
C LEU A 295 -20.06 -6.68 0.45
N ALA A 296 -20.58 -6.75 -0.77
CA ALA A 296 -21.98 -7.09 -1.02
C ALA A 296 -22.30 -8.59 -0.88
N GLY A 297 -21.38 -9.42 -0.39
CA GLY A 297 -21.50 -10.87 -0.24
C GLY A 297 -20.79 -11.66 -1.34
N TYR A 298 -21.05 -11.32 -2.60
CA TYR A 298 -20.30 -11.76 -3.79
C TYR A 298 -20.36 -10.65 -4.85
N TRP A 299 -19.73 -10.83 -6.02
CA TRP A 299 -19.66 -9.79 -7.08
C TRP A 299 -21.02 -9.16 -7.42
N GLY A 300 -22.06 -9.96 -7.65
CA GLY A 300 -23.43 -9.53 -7.94
C GLY A 300 -24.35 -9.41 -6.71
N GLY A 301 -23.79 -9.47 -5.50
CA GLY A 301 -24.52 -9.42 -4.25
C GLY A 301 -25.11 -10.76 -3.79
N LEU A 302 -26.20 -10.72 -3.02
CA LEU A 302 -26.94 -11.86 -2.51
C LEU A 302 -28.01 -12.31 -3.50
N SER A 303 -28.23 -13.63 -3.62
CA SER A 303 -29.35 -14.16 -4.37
C SER A 303 -30.67 -13.84 -3.66
N THR A 304 -31.62 -13.25 -4.37
CA THR A 304 -32.95 -12.92 -3.85
C THR A 304 -33.89 -14.13 -3.77
N SER A 305 -33.52 -15.24 -4.42
CA SER A 305 -34.27 -16.50 -4.41
C SER A 305 -33.77 -17.49 -3.35
N SER A 306 -32.64 -17.21 -2.69
CA SER A 306 -32.09 -18.07 -1.64
C SER A 306 -32.88 -17.97 -0.34
N GLU A 307 -33.45 -19.10 0.11
CA GLU A 307 -34.11 -19.18 1.42
C GLU A 307 -33.11 -18.99 2.58
N ALA A 308 -31.85 -19.41 2.41
CA ALA A 308 -30.81 -19.26 3.44
C ALA A 308 -30.47 -17.79 3.72
N LEU A 309 -30.59 -16.92 2.71
CA LEU A 309 -30.23 -15.50 2.79
C LEU A 309 -31.44 -14.57 2.98
N LYS A 310 -32.66 -15.10 2.91
CA LYS A 310 -33.92 -14.34 3.01
C LYS A 310 -34.03 -13.46 4.25
N LYS A 311 -33.44 -13.89 5.38
CA LYS A 311 -33.44 -13.10 6.63
C LYS A 311 -32.69 -11.76 6.52
N TYR A 312 -31.79 -11.62 5.55
CA TYR A 312 -31.08 -10.36 5.26
C TYR A 312 -31.82 -9.48 4.25
N ASN A 313 -33.02 -9.90 3.81
CA ASN A 313 -33.92 -9.17 2.94
C ASN A 313 -33.24 -8.61 1.67
N PRO A 314 -32.51 -9.45 0.90
CA PRO A 314 -31.79 -8.98 -0.28
C PRO A 314 -32.75 -8.44 -1.34
N LYS A 315 -32.40 -7.32 -1.97
CA LYS A 315 -33.17 -6.69 -3.05
C LYS A 315 -32.27 -6.38 -4.23
N ILE A 316 -32.79 -6.51 -5.45
CA ILE A 316 -32.06 -6.07 -6.63
C ILE A 316 -32.07 -4.54 -6.68
N ALA A 317 -30.88 -3.96 -6.68
CA ALA A 317 -30.63 -2.54 -6.92
C ALA A 317 -29.74 -2.39 -8.16
N TYR A 318 -29.94 -1.31 -8.90
CA TYR A 318 -29.16 -1.00 -10.10
C TYR A 318 -28.24 0.18 -9.80
N LEU A 319 -27.03 0.11 -10.35
CA LEU A 319 -26.00 1.11 -10.12
C LEU A 319 -26.40 2.44 -10.76
N VAL A 320 -26.11 3.52 -10.05
CA VAL A 320 -26.18 4.89 -10.58
C VAL A 320 -24.76 5.43 -10.60
N GLN A 321 -24.17 5.53 -11.79
CA GLN A 321 -22.83 6.11 -11.95
C GLN A 321 -22.88 7.63 -11.95
N SER A 322 -21.89 8.25 -11.29
CA SER A 322 -21.70 9.69 -11.30
C SER A 322 -20.88 10.15 -12.53
N PRO A 323 -20.96 11.43 -12.94
CA PRO A 323 -20.10 11.98 -13.99
C PRO A 323 -18.60 11.77 -13.70
N GLY A 324 -18.20 11.80 -12.42
CA GLY A 324 -16.84 11.48 -11.99
C GLY A 324 -16.44 10.04 -12.33
N ASN A 325 -17.28 9.07 -12.00
CA ASN A 325 -17.02 7.64 -12.22
C ASN A 325 -16.82 7.29 -13.69
N VAL A 326 -17.62 7.89 -14.59
CA VAL A 326 -17.52 7.66 -16.04
C VAL A 326 -16.55 8.61 -16.74
N GLY A 327 -15.98 9.58 -16.01
CA GLY A 327 -15.08 10.60 -16.55
C GLY A 327 -13.65 10.12 -16.83
N ASN A 328 -13.24 9.00 -16.20
CA ASN A 328 -11.92 8.38 -16.39
C ASN A 328 -12.06 7.01 -17.12
N ILE A 329 -11.48 5.92 -16.59
CA ILE A 329 -11.56 4.59 -17.19
C ILE A 329 -12.79 3.84 -16.66
N ARG A 330 -13.65 3.44 -17.60
CA ARG A 330 -14.82 2.60 -17.33
C ARG A 330 -14.40 1.14 -17.14
N ASP A 331 -15.03 0.47 -16.19
CA ASP A 331 -14.70 -0.89 -15.77
C ASP A 331 -15.81 -1.87 -16.14
N ILE A 332 -15.44 -3.03 -16.71
CA ILE A 332 -16.40 -4.04 -17.19
C ILE A 332 -17.25 -4.63 -16.05
N VAL A 333 -16.74 -4.66 -14.82
CA VAL A 333 -17.50 -5.11 -13.65
C VAL A 333 -18.70 -4.19 -13.44
N VAL A 334 -18.47 -2.87 -13.49
CA VAL A 334 -19.53 -1.87 -13.29
C VAL A 334 -20.58 -1.98 -14.40
N ASP A 335 -20.14 -2.13 -15.66
CA ASP A 335 -21.03 -2.29 -16.82
C ASP A 335 -21.93 -3.51 -16.70
N SER A 336 -21.36 -4.61 -16.18
CA SER A 336 -22.12 -5.81 -15.90
C SER A 336 -23.15 -5.57 -14.79
N LEU A 337 -22.76 -4.96 -13.68
CA LEU A 337 -23.64 -4.74 -12.54
C LEU A 337 -24.73 -3.71 -12.83
N GLU A 338 -24.47 -2.69 -13.66
CA GLU A 338 -25.49 -1.77 -14.18
C GLU A 338 -26.58 -2.51 -14.96
N LYS A 339 -26.18 -3.51 -15.76
CA LYS A 339 -27.11 -4.27 -16.60
C LYS A 339 -27.89 -5.31 -15.81
N TYR A 340 -27.22 -6.03 -14.92
CA TYR A 340 -27.76 -7.22 -14.27
C TYR A 340 -28.22 -7.00 -12.83
N GLY A 341 -27.87 -5.87 -12.22
CA GLY A 341 -28.23 -5.47 -10.87
C GLY A 341 -27.48 -6.24 -9.78
N VAL A 342 -27.37 -5.61 -8.61
CA VAL A 342 -26.74 -6.15 -7.40
C VAL A 342 -27.83 -6.53 -6.40
N GLY A 343 -27.76 -7.75 -5.86
CA GLY A 343 -28.57 -8.17 -4.72
C GLY A 343 -28.05 -7.54 -3.44
N ILE A 344 -28.44 -6.30 -3.18
CA ILE A 344 -27.96 -5.55 -2.02
C ILE A 344 -28.56 -6.13 -0.73
N ILE A 345 -27.72 -6.29 0.29
CA ILE A 345 -28.16 -6.58 1.66
C ILE A 345 -29.06 -5.44 2.13
N ASP A 346 -30.13 -5.69 2.88
CA ASP A 346 -30.86 -4.59 3.51
C ASP A 346 -29.88 -3.84 4.45
N PRO A 347 -29.69 -2.51 4.32
CA PRO A 347 -28.71 -1.79 5.12
C PRO A 347 -28.91 -1.94 6.64
N GLU A 348 -30.15 -2.16 7.10
CA GLU A 348 -30.45 -2.43 8.51
C GLU A 348 -30.08 -3.86 8.95
N LYS A 349 -29.77 -4.74 7.99
CA LYS A 349 -29.33 -6.14 8.15
C LYS A 349 -27.87 -6.37 7.79
N ALA A 350 -27.12 -5.34 7.41
CA ALA A 350 -25.71 -5.45 7.04
C ALA A 350 -24.88 -6.07 8.19
N TYR A 351 -25.08 -5.63 9.43
CA TYR A 351 -24.38 -6.20 10.60
C TYR A 351 -24.77 -7.66 10.82
N ASP A 352 -26.06 -7.99 10.76
CA ASP A 352 -26.54 -9.38 10.92
C ASP A 352 -25.87 -10.30 9.88
N PHE A 353 -25.79 -9.86 8.62
CA PHE A 353 -25.10 -10.59 7.55
C PHE A 353 -23.63 -10.81 7.84
N TYR A 354 -22.86 -9.74 8.08
CA TYR A 354 -21.43 -9.88 8.33
C TYR A 354 -21.14 -10.65 9.61
N ASN A 355 -21.94 -10.46 10.65
CA ASN A 355 -21.75 -11.18 11.91
C ASN A 355 -21.96 -12.68 11.69
N ASP A 356 -23.02 -13.08 11.00
CA ASP A 356 -23.31 -14.50 10.78
C ASP A 356 -22.26 -15.15 9.85
N LEU A 357 -21.85 -14.46 8.78
CA LEU A 357 -20.77 -14.93 7.91
C LEU A 357 -19.45 -15.07 8.68
N HIS A 358 -19.02 -14.04 9.40
CA HIS A 358 -17.74 -14.08 10.11
C HIS A 358 -17.78 -15.01 11.34
N SER A 359 -18.91 -15.11 12.04
CA SER A 359 -19.10 -16.12 13.09
C SER A 359 -18.96 -17.53 12.53
N TYR A 360 -19.54 -17.79 11.35
CA TYR A 360 -19.37 -19.06 10.66
C TYR A 360 -17.90 -19.34 10.34
N LEU A 361 -17.22 -18.41 9.66
CA LEU A 361 -15.82 -18.53 9.28
C LEU A 361 -14.88 -18.72 10.48
N ALA A 362 -15.07 -17.92 11.55
CA ALA A 362 -14.32 -18.05 12.78
C ALA A 362 -14.56 -19.41 13.46
N SER A 363 -15.80 -19.91 13.46
CA SER A 363 -16.14 -21.24 14.01
C SER A 363 -15.54 -22.41 13.19
N SER A 364 -15.27 -22.17 11.91
CA SER A 364 -14.52 -23.05 11.01
C SER A 364 -13.01 -22.88 11.13
N GLY A 365 -12.54 -21.96 11.97
CA GLY A 365 -11.13 -21.78 12.28
C GLY A 365 -10.40 -20.76 11.39
N ALA A 366 -11.09 -20.00 10.55
CA ALA A 366 -10.49 -18.84 9.88
C ALA A 366 -10.12 -17.75 10.91
N ASP A 367 -9.05 -17.01 10.63
CA ASP A 367 -8.54 -15.98 11.54
C ASP A 367 -8.93 -14.56 11.11
N GLY A 368 -9.40 -14.39 9.88
CA GLY A 368 -9.76 -13.09 9.32
C GLY A 368 -10.35 -13.19 7.93
N VAL A 369 -10.51 -12.04 7.28
CA VAL A 369 -11.08 -11.95 5.92
C VAL A 369 -10.36 -10.92 5.06
N LYS A 370 -10.37 -11.14 3.75
CA LYS A 370 -10.08 -10.14 2.72
C LYS A 370 -11.41 -9.74 2.08
N VAL A 371 -11.73 -8.45 2.10
CA VAL A 371 -13.05 -7.94 1.67
C VAL A 371 -12.90 -7.01 0.48
N ASP A 372 -13.38 -7.47 -0.67
CA ASP A 372 -13.23 -6.81 -1.97
C ASP A 372 -14.49 -6.03 -2.39
N VAL A 373 -14.41 -5.33 -3.52
CA VAL A 373 -15.53 -4.66 -4.20
C VAL A 373 -16.21 -3.61 -3.31
N GLN A 374 -15.45 -2.93 -2.44
CA GLN A 374 -16.03 -2.04 -1.43
C GLN A 374 -16.59 -0.74 -2.00
N ASN A 375 -15.89 -0.12 -2.97
CA ASN A 375 -16.33 1.13 -3.59
C ASN A 375 -17.66 1.01 -4.33
N LEU A 376 -18.16 -0.20 -4.60
CA LEU A 376 -19.46 -0.42 -5.23
C LEU A 376 -20.60 0.33 -4.52
N MET A 377 -20.51 0.45 -3.19
CA MET A 377 -21.53 1.12 -2.36
C MET A 377 -21.79 2.56 -2.81
N GLU A 378 -20.82 3.22 -3.42
CA GLU A 378 -20.96 4.60 -3.85
C GLU A 378 -22.04 4.79 -4.95
N THR A 379 -22.29 3.74 -5.73
CA THR A 379 -23.25 3.72 -6.84
C THR A 379 -24.64 3.23 -6.42
N LEU A 380 -24.80 2.79 -5.17
CA LEU A 380 -26.02 2.18 -4.64
C LEU A 380 -26.71 3.06 -3.58
N GLY A 381 -26.31 4.33 -3.46
CA GLY A 381 -26.81 5.24 -2.43
C GLY A 381 -28.21 5.83 -2.67
N SER A 382 -28.74 5.74 -3.90
CA SER A 382 -30.02 6.37 -4.28
C SER A 382 -31.21 5.80 -3.50
N GLY A 383 -31.94 6.67 -2.79
CA GLY A 383 -33.05 6.28 -1.91
C GLY A 383 -32.62 5.76 -0.54
N LEU A 384 -31.31 5.72 -0.28
CA LEU A 384 -30.69 5.24 0.97
C LEU A 384 -29.90 6.34 1.69
N GLY A 385 -30.12 7.61 1.32
CA GLY A 385 -29.46 8.76 1.96
C GLY A 385 -28.09 9.09 1.37
N GLY A 386 -27.78 8.56 0.19
CA GLY A 386 -26.56 8.89 -0.55
C GLY A 386 -25.36 7.99 -0.28
N ARG A 387 -24.35 8.14 -1.14
CA ARG A 387 -23.11 7.35 -1.20
C ARG A 387 -22.34 7.34 0.10
N VAL A 388 -22.26 8.49 0.79
CA VAL A 388 -21.57 8.61 2.07
C VAL A 388 -22.29 7.82 3.16
N SER A 389 -23.62 7.96 3.24
CA SER A 389 -24.45 7.33 4.28
C SER A 389 -24.41 5.80 4.16
N ILE A 390 -24.61 5.27 2.96
CA ILE A 390 -24.59 3.83 2.73
C ILE A 390 -23.19 3.23 2.95
N THR A 391 -22.14 3.86 2.43
CA THR A 391 -20.75 3.39 2.62
C THR A 391 -20.40 3.33 4.09
N ARG A 392 -20.69 4.41 4.85
CA ARG A 392 -20.41 4.46 6.29
C ARG A 392 -21.12 3.37 7.06
N ARG A 393 -22.40 3.11 6.74
CA ARG A 393 -23.18 2.06 7.40
C ARG A 393 -22.59 0.67 7.17
N TYR A 394 -22.20 0.36 5.93
CA TYR A 394 -21.57 -0.92 5.59
C TYR A 394 -20.19 -1.07 6.23
N GLN A 395 -19.37 -0.02 6.22
CA GLN A 395 -18.06 -0.02 6.88
C GLN A 395 -18.19 -0.22 8.40
N GLN A 396 -19.16 0.44 9.05
CA GLN A 396 -19.43 0.24 10.48
C GLN A 396 -19.87 -1.19 10.78
N ALA A 397 -20.80 -1.74 10.00
CA ALA A 397 -21.25 -3.12 10.16
C ALA A 397 -20.10 -4.14 9.96
N LEU A 398 -19.23 -3.89 8.98
CA LEU A 398 -18.03 -4.69 8.74
C LEU A 398 -17.07 -4.60 9.94
N ASP A 399 -16.65 -3.39 10.34
CA ASP A 399 -15.75 -3.14 11.47
C ASP A 399 -16.26 -3.77 12.78
N GLU A 400 -17.57 -3.71 13.04
CA GLU A 400 -18.19 -4.32 14.22
C GLU A 400 -18.18 -5.85 14.16
N SER A 401 -18.44 -6.44 12.99
CA SER A 401 -18.36 -7.88 12.82
C SER A 401 -16.93 -8.40 12.95
N ILE A 402 -15.94 -7.70 12.38
CA ILE A 402 -14.52 -8.06 12.53
C ILE A 402 -14.11 -8.05 14.00
N ALA A 403 -14.41 -6.96 14.72
CA ALA A 403 -14.06 -6.84 16.13
C ALA A 403 -14.71 -7.91 17.02
N ARG A 404 -15.88 -8.43 16.61
CA ARG A 404 -16.59 -9.48 17.34
C ARG A 404 -16.05 -10.89 17.06
N ASN A 405 -15.68 -11.18 15.82
CA ASN A 405 -15.43 -12.55 15.37
C ASN A 405 -13.95 -12.90 15.22
N PHE A 406 -13.11 -11.92 14.90
CA PHE A 406 -11.69 -12.14 14.65
C PHE A 406 -10.82 -11.42 15.66
N LYS A 407 -9.77 -12.10 16.11
CA LYS A 407 -8.76 -11.51 16.97
C LYS A 407 -7.97 -10.47 16.16
N ASP A 408 -7.39 -9.51 16.87
CA ASP A 408 -6.36 -8.62 16.31
C ASP A 408 -6.70 -7.82 15.04
N ASN A 409 -7.99 -7.51 14.81
CA ASN A 409 -8.43 -6.66 13.69
C ASN A 409 -8.07 -7.22 12.31
N ASN A 410 -8.19 -8.54 12.17
CA ASN A 410 -7.78 -9.31 11.00
C ASN A 410 -8.69 -9.10 9.77
N LEU A 411 -8.52 -7.95 9.11
CA LEU A 411 -9.21 -7.55 7.88
C LEU A 411 -8.19 -6.97 6.89
N ILE A 412 -8.29 -7.38 5.62
CA ILE A 412 -7.69 -6.67 4.49
C ILE A 412 -8.85 -6.07 3.67
N ALA A 413 -8.96 -4.74 3.66
CA ALA A 413 -9.91 -4.04 2.80
C ALA A 413 -9.35 -3.90 1.37
N CYS A 414 -10.20 -3.96 0.35
CA CYS A 414 -9.75 -3.97 -1.04
C CYS A 414 -10.79 -3.28 -1.94
N MET A 415 -10.32 -2.67 -3.04
CA MET A 415 -11.16 -1.87 -3.95
C MET A 415 -11.92 -0.76 -3.19
N CYS A 416 -11.25 -0.11 -2.24
CA CYS A 416 -11.83 0.83 -1.27
C CYS A 416 -11.22 2.25 -1.36
N HIS A 417 -10.71 2.65 -2.53
CA HIS A 417 -9.92 3.87 -2.66
C HIS A 417 -10.74 5.17 -2.67
N ASN A 418 -12.08 5.12 -2.69
CA ASN A 418 -12.86 6.36 -2.70
C ASN A 418 -12.83 7.05 -1.33
N SER A 419 -13.01 8.37 -1.33
CA SER A 419 -13.02 9.17 -0.10
C SER A 419 -14.16 8.78 0.85
N ASP A 420 -15.25 8.20 0.34
CA ASP A 420 -16.33 7.65 1.15
C ASP A 420 -15.81 6.56 2.11
N SER A 421 -15.00 5.64 1.58
CA SER A 421 -14.40 4.53 2.33
C SER A 421 -13.22 5.01 3.18
N ILE A 422 -12.32 5.82 2.60
CA ILE A 422 -11.14 6.36 3.30
C ILE A 422 -11.55 7.12 4.56
N TYR A 423 -12.49 8.05 4.45
CA TYR A 423 -12.97 8.85 5.59
C TYR A 423 -14.09 8.17 6.41
N SER A 424 -14.37 6.89 6.16
CA SER A 424 -15.21 6.04 7.01
C SER A 424 -14.45 4.87 7.65
N SER A 425 -13.16 4.71 7.36
CA SER A 425 -12.31 3.62 7.88
C SER A 425 -11.84 3.92 9.30
N LYS A 426 -12.62 3.45 10.29
CA LYS A 426 -12.36 3.75 11.70
C LYS A 426 -11.50 2.70 12.38
N LYS A 427 -11.78 1.40 12.18
CA LYS A 427 -10.99 0.31 12.80
C LYS A 427 -10.11 -0.42 11.81
N SER A 428 -10.57 -0.67 10.58
CA SER A 428 -9.78 -1.34 9.54
C SER A 428 -8.40 -0.72 9.38
N ALA A 429 -7.36 -1.55 9.48
CA ALA A 429 -5.97 -1.12 9.56
C ALA A 429 -5.13 -1.52 8.35
N THR A 430 -5.65 -2.34 7.44
CA THR A 430 -4.94 -2.78 6.23
C THR A 430 -5.85 -2.61 5.04
N ALA A 431 -5.35 -2.02 3.95
CA ALA A 431 -6.07 -2.01 2.68
C ALA A 431 -5.14 -2.09 1.48
N ARG A 432 -5.58 -2.80 0.43
CA ARG A 432 -4.89 -2.81 -0.87
C ARG A 432 -4.77 -1.38 -1.40
N ALA A 433 -3.58 -1.05 -1.90
CA ALA A 433 -3.22 0.31 -2.31
C ALA A 433 -2.95 0.46 -3.82
N SER A 434 -3.34 -0.52 -4.63
CA SER A 434 -3.22 -0.50 -6.10
C SER A 434 -4.22 -1.45 -6.75
N GLU A 435 -4.34 -1.35 -8.08
CA GLU A 435 -4.86 -2.43 -8.94
C GLU A 435 -4.06 -3.72 -8.71
N ASP A 436 -4.64 -4.85 -9.12
CA ASP A 436 -4.00 -6.16 -9.01
C ASP A 436 -2.66 -6.21 -9.76
N PHE A 437 -1.74 -7.01 -9.24
CA PHE A 437 -0.60 -7.50 -9.98
C PHE A 437 -1.11 -8.31 -11.18
N MET A 438 -0.88 -7.80 -12.39
CA MET A 438 -1.33 -8.44 -13.63
C MET A 438 -0.16 -9.22 -14.28
N PRO A 439 0.05 -10.51 -13.97
CA PRO A 439 1.24 -11.25 -14.44
C PRO A 439 1.36 -11.30 -15.97
N ASN A 440 0.24 -11.27 -16.68
CA ASN A 440 0.21 -11.38 -18.14
C ASN A 440 0.24 -10.03 -18.85
N GLU A 441 0.35 -8.92 -18.11
CA GLU A 441 0.38 -7.56 -18.66
C GLU A 441 1.75 -6.92 -18.37
N PRO A 442 2.73 -7.06 -19.29
CA PRO A 442 4.08 -6.52 -19.09
C PRO A 442 4.11 -5.02 -18.85
N THR A 443 3.12 -4.29 -19.38
CA THR A 443 3.08 -2.84 -19.25
C THR A 443 2.66 -2.38 -17.86
N PHE A 444 1.99 -3.23 -17.09
CA PHE A 444 1.46 -2.90 -15.77
C PHE A 444 2.51 -3.05 -14.66
N GLN A 445 3.62 -3.74 -14.92
CA GLN A 445 4.60 -4.09 -13.88
C GLN A 445 5.22 -2.86 -13.22
N THR A 446 5.66 -1.88 -14.02
CA THR A 446 6.22 -0.61 -13.50
C THR A 446 5.14 0.32 -12.96
N LEU A 447 3.96 0.30 -13.60
CA LEU A 447 2.79 1.06 -13.17
C LEU A 447 2.36 0.65 -11.76
N HIS A 448 2.33 -0.66 -11.47
CA HIS A 448 2.00 -1.19 -10.14
C HIS A 448 2.86 -0.58 -9.04
N ILE A 449 4.19 -0.64 -9.20
CA ILE A 449 5.15 -0.14 -8.20
C ILE A 449 5.05 1.38 -8.04
N ALA A 450 4.92 2.12 -9.15
CA ALA A 450 4.73 3.56 -9.07
C ALA A 450 3.39 3.93 -8.39
N SER A 451 2.28 3.32 -8.79
CA SER A 451 0.97 3.58 -8.18
C SER A 451 0.96 3.30 -6.70
N VAL A 452 1.40 2.12 -6.28
CA VAL A 452 1.31 1.71 -4.88
C VAL A 452 2.18 2.59 -3.99
N ALA A 453 3.37 3.00 -4.45
CA ALA A 453 4.25 3.91 -3.71
C ALA A 453 3.61 5.29 -3.53
N PHE A 454 3.07 5.89 -4.60
CA PHE A 454 2.43 7.21 -4.50
C PHE A 454 1.10 7.17 -3.74
N ASN A 455 0.26 6.15 -3.94
CA ASN A 455 -0.97 5.97 -3.17
C ASN A 455 -0.70 5.84 -1.66
N SER A 456 0.46 5.27 -1.29
CA SER A 456 0.93 5.14 0.09
C SER A 456 1.25 6.49 0.77
N LEU A 457 1.30 7.61 0.04
CA LEU A 457 1.36 8.96 0.61
C LEU A 457 0.12 9.25 1.46
N LEU A 458 -1.08 9.06 0.89
CA LEU A 458 -2.34 9.29 1.60
C LEU A 458 -2.78 8.06 2.40
N LEU A 459 -2.84 6.89 1.74
CA LEU A 459 -3.37 5.68 2.36
C LEU A 459 -2.52 5.25 3.56
N GLY A 460 -1.20 5.46 3.50
CA GLY A 460 -0.27 5.10 4.57
C GLY A 460 -0.48 5.84 5.90
N GLU A 461 -1.22 6.97 5.91
CA GLU A 461 -1.58 7.67 7.15
C GLU A 461 -2.90 7.15 7.76
N ILE A 462 -3.61 6.26 7.06
CA ILE A 462 -4.95 5.77 7.45
C ILE A 462 -4.96 4.24 7.62
N VAL A 463 -4.18 3.51 6.82
CA VAL A 463 -4.03 2.05 6.83
C VAL A 463 -2.57 1.68 6.54
N VAL A 464 -2.16 0.46 6.89
CA VAL A 464 -0.98 -0.16 6.29
C VAL A 464 -1.33 -0.51 4.84
N PRO A 465 -0.65 0.08 3.84
CA PRO A 465 -0.90 -0.23 2.44
C PRO A 465 -0.51 -1.68 2.15
N ASP A 466 -1.44 -2.47 1.65
CA ASP A 466 -1.16 -3.78 1.07
C ASP A 466 -0.76 -3.59 -0.40
N TRP A 467 0.46 -4.04 -0.74
CA TRP A 467 1.07 -3.86 -2.06
C TRP A 467 0.75 -4.99 -3.04
N ASP A 468 -0.20 -5.83 -2.65
CA ASP A 468 -0.72 -6.96 -3.39
C ASP A 468 0.26 -8.14 -3.52
N MET A 469 -0.30 -9.31 -3.84
CA MET A 469 0.47 -10.49 -4.21
C MET A 469 1.39 -10.22 -5.41
N PHE A 470 2.34 -11.13 -5.63
CA PHE A 470 3.07 -11.24 -6.89
C PHE A 470 3.44 -12.71 -7.14
N LEU A 471 3.91 -13.01 -8.35
CA LEU A 471 4.48 -14.31 -8.67
C LEU A 471 6.00 -14.29 -8.43
N SER A 472 6.51 -15.18 -7.58
CA SER A 472 7.95 -15.33 -7.36
C SER A 472 8.64 -15.91 -8.60
N ASN A 473 7.95 -16.81 -9.32
CA ASN A 473 8.43 -17.36 -10.58
C ASN A 473 7.92 -16.53 -11.77
N HIS A 474 8.43 -15.30 -11.90
CA HIS A 474 8.07 -14.36 -12.96
C HIS A 474 9.28 -13.52 -13.39
N SER A 475 9.30 -13.04 -14.63
CA SER A 475 10.43 -12.25 -15.17
C SER A 475 10.67 -10.93 -14.43
N THR A 476 9.65 -10.39 -13.77
CA THR A 476 9.72 -9.18 -12.93
C THR A 476 9.73 -9.46 -11.42
N ALA A 477 9.90 -10.72 -11.01
CA ALA A 477 9.81 -11.11 -9.59
C ALA A 477 10.83 -10.39 -8.70
N ASP A 478 12.07 -10.23 -9.17
CA ASP A 478 13.13 -9.50 -8.44
C ASP A 478 12.71 -8.03 -8.20
N PHE A 479 12.13 -7.38 -9.21
CA PHE A 479 11.61 -6.02 -9.14
C PHE A 479 10.45 -5.88 -8.15
N HIS A 480 9.50 -6.81 -8.19
CA HIS A 480 8.32 -6.82 -7.30
C HIS A 480 8.66 -7.20 -5.86
N GLY A 481 9.58 -8.16 -5.68
CA GLY A 481 10.09 -8.59 -4.39
C GLY A 481 10.84 -7.46 -3.68
N ALA A 482 11.81 -6.84 -4.37
CA ALA A 482 12.54 -5.69 -3.88
C ALA A 482 11.62 -4.56 -3.37
N ALA A 483 10.59 -4.23 -4.14
CA ALA A 483 9.62 -3.19 -3.79
C ALA A 483 8.81 -3.54 -2.53
N ARG A 484 8.39 -4.80 -2.37
CA ARG A 484 7.64 -5.25 -1.18
C ARG A 484 8.52 -5.33 0.07
N ALA A 485 9.81 -5.62 -0.07
CA ALA A 485 10.77 -5.62 1.04
C ALA A 485 10.90 -4.25 1.71
N ILE A 486 10.77 -3.17 0.93
CA ILE A 486 10.88 -1.78 1.40
C ILE A 486 9.52 -1.11 1.64
N GLY A 487 8.41 -1.73 1.19
CA GLY A 487 7.07 -1.15 1.25
C GLY A 487 6.47 -1.03 2.66
N GLY A 488 7.05 -1.72 3.65
CA GLY A 488 6.50 -1.80 5.01
C GLY A 488 5.13 -2.51 5.08
N CYS A 489 4.85 -3.32 4.06
CA CYS A 489 3.59 -4.02 3.82
C CYS A 489 3.71 -5.52 4.13
N ALA A 490 2.60 -6.26 3.99
CA ALA A 490 2.66 -7.71 3.91
C ALA A 490 3.48 -8.16 2.69
N VAL A 491 4.08 -9.35 2.78
CA VAL A 491 4.72 -10.02 1.64
C VAL A 491 4.05 -11.36 1.46
N TYR A 492 3.31 -11.50 0.36
CA TYR A 492 2.70 -12.77 -0.02
C TYR A 492 2.75 -12.96 -1.53
N VAL A 493 2.82 -14.21 -1.94
CA VAL A 493 2.85 -14.59 -3.37
C VAL A 493 1.56 -15.27 -3.78
N SER A 494 1.35 -15.44 -5.08
CA SER A 494 0.20 -16.14 -5.67
C SER A 494 0.60 -17.28 -6.59
N ASP A 495 1.81 -17.82 -6.38
CA ASP A 495 2.40 -18.87 -7.20
C ASP A 495 1.52 -20.10 -7.35
N LYS A 496 1.58 -20.71 -8.54
CA LYS A 496 1.03 -22.05 -8.77
C LYS A 496 1.85 -23.10 -8.01
N PRO A 497 1.21 -24.17 -7.49
CA PRO A 497 1.95 -25.27 -6.86
C PRO A 497 3.10 -25.77 -7.73
N GLY A 498 4.28 -25.91 -7.11
CA GLY A 498 5.51 -26.36 -7.78
C GLY A 498 6.15 -25.33 -8.73
N ARG A 499 5.64 -24.09 -8.80
CA ARG A 499 6.20 -23.01 -9.64
C ARG A 499 6.61 -21.83 -8.77
N HIS A 500 7.62 -22.07 -7.93
CA HIS A 500 8.19 -21.08 -7.01
C HIS A 500 9.63 -20.76 -7.39
N ASP A 501 10.04 -19.51 -7.20
CA ASP A 501 11.45 -19.13 -7.22
C ASP A 501 11.93 -18.96 -5.77
N PHE A 502 12.55 -20.00 -5.22
CA PHE A 502 13.03 -19.98 -3.83
C PHE A 502 14.24 -19.07 -3.63
N ASP A 503 14.97 -18.69 -4.68
CA ASP A 503 16.08 -17.77 -4.55
C ASP A 503 15.56 -16.34 -4.36
N ILE A 504 14.45 -15.98 -5.02
CA ILE A 504 13.73 -14.73 -4.74
C ILE A 504 13.09 -14.77 -3.35
N LEU A 505 12.43 -15.86 -2.98
CA LEU A 505 11.75 -15.96 -1.67
C LEU A 505 12.72 -15.86 -0.49
N LYS A 506 13.92 -16.46 -0.58
CA LYS A 506 14.95 -16.38 0.48
C LYS A 506 15.51 -14.96 0.68
N LYS A 507 15.37 -14.06 -0.29
CA LYS A 507 15.73 -12.63 -0.13
C LYS A 507 14.67 -11.84 0.65
N LEU A 508 13.49 -12.43 0.90
CA LEU A 508 12.33 -11.80 1.54
C LEU A 508 11.93 -12.47 2.86
N VAL A 509 12.08 -13.78 2.94
CA VAL A 509 11.48 -14.63 3.98
C VAL A 509 12.57 -15.28 4.81
N LEU A 510 12.48 -15.11 6.12
CA LEU A 510 13.35 -15.78 7.08
C LEU A 510 12.97 -17.26 7.24
N PRO A 511 13.87 -18.14 7.74
CA PRO A 511 13.59 -19.57 7.86
C PRO A 511 12.36 -19.93 8.72
N ASP A 512 11.93 -19.08 9.67
CA ASP A 512 10.70 -19.29 10.45
C ASP A 512 9.41 -18.87 9.72
N GLY A 513 9.54 -18.31 8.51
CA GLY A 513 8.45 -17.76 7.71
C GLY A 513 8.08 -16.32 8.08
N SER A 514 8.82 -15.65 8.97
CA SER A 514 8.65 -14.22 9.22
C SER A 514 9.38 -13.37 8.17
N ILE A 515 9.04 -12.09 8.08
CA ILE A 515 9.67 -11.15 7.16
C ILE A 515 10.39 -10.01 7.89
N LEU A 516 11.30 -9.34 7.19
CA LEU A 516 11.98 -8.12 7.64
C LEU A 516 11.20 -6.87 7.23
N ARG A 517 9.96 -6.73 7.73
CA ARG A 517 9.08 -5.61 7.37
C ARG A 517 9.61 -4.28 7.92
N ALA A 518 9.71 -3.27 7.04
CA ALA A 518 10.04 -1.90 7.44
C ALA A 518 8.89 -1.22 8.20
N ARG A 519 9.18 -0.10 8.90
CA ARG A 519 8.27 0.50 9.90
C ARG A 519 7.12 1.29 9.29
N TYR A 520 7.39 2.13 8.31
CA TYR A 520 6.41 3.03 7.71
C TYR A 520 5.84 2.46 6.42
N ALA A 521 4.84 3.12 5.84
CA ALA A 521 4.46 2.85 4.45
C ALA A 521 5.58 3.33 3.52
N GLY A 522 6.01 2.48 2.58
CA GLY A 522 7.01 2.86 1.59
C GLY A 522 6.49 3.98 0.69
N ARG A 523 7.28 5.04 0.51
CA ARG A 523 6.87 6.26 -0.22
C ARG A 523 7.97 6.73 -1.16
N PRO A 524 7.63 7.44 -2.25
CA PRO A 524 8.64 8.11 -3.05
C PRO A 524 9.50 9.02 -2.18
N THR A 525 10.80 9.09 -2.47
CA THR A 525 11.69 10.09 -1.86
C THR A 525 11.24 11.49 -2.24
N ARG A 526 11.62 12.49 -1.43
CA ARG A 526 11.20 13.88 -1.63
C ARG A 526 11.51 14.40 -3.04
N ASP A 527 12.68 14.09 -3.57
CA ASP A 527 13.10 14.51 -4.91
C ASP A 527 12.31 13.83 -6.05
N CYS A 528 11.67 12.70 -5.79
CA CYS A 528 10.81 12.00 -6.75
C CYS A 528 9.35 12.51 -6.76
N LEU A 529 8.88 13.22 -5.72
CA LEU A 529 7.45 13.54 -5.53
C LEU A 529 6.81 14.25 -6.72
N PHE A 530 7.54 15.14 -7.39
CA PHE A 530 7.04 15.97 -8.50
C PHE A 530 7.62 15.56 -9.86
N GLN A 531 8.14 14.33 -9.96
CA GLN A 531 8.67 13.76 -11.20
C GLN A 531 7.78 12.59 -11.66
N ASP A 532 7.69 12.37 -12.97
CA ASP A 532 6.98 11.21 -13.53
C ASP A 532 7.97 10.05 -13.70
N PRO A 533 7.95 9.02 -12.83
CA PRO A 533 8.91 7.93 -12.92
C PRO A 533 8.61 6.92 -14.02
N VAL A 534 7.51 7.09 -14.77
CA VAL A 534 7.03 6.11 -15.75
C VAL A 534 7.17 6.62 -17.20
N MET A 535 6.87 7.89 -17.44
CA MET A 535 6.71 8.40 -18.82
C MET A 535 7.67 9.51 -19.24
N ASN A 536 8.42 10.14 -18.35
CA ASN A 536 9.26 11.29 -18.73
C ASN A 536 10.62 10.91 -19.37
N GLY A 537 10.93 9.62 -19.45
CA GLY A 537 12.15 9.07 -20.05
C GLY A 537 13.45 9.37 -19.31
N THR A 538 13.41 9.97 -18.12
CA THR A 538 14.61 10.48 -17.43
C THR A 538 14.67 10.18 -15.93
N SER A 539 13.53 9.98 -15.27
CA SER A 539 13.48 9.84 -13.81
C SER A 539 13.44 8.38 -13.36
N LEU A 540 14.28 8.03 -12.39
CA LEU A 540 14.15 6.83 -11.57
C LEU A 540 13.13 7.08 -10.44
N LEU A 541 12.43 6.03 -10.01
CA LEU A 541 11.64 6.06 -8.79
C LEU A 541 12.52 5.60 -7.63
N LYS A 542 12.69 6.45 -6.62
CA LYS A 542 13.28 6.04 -5.34
C LYS A 542 12.18 5.92 -4.31
N ILE A 543 12.20 4.83 -3.55
CA ILE A 543 11.24 4.55 -2.47
C ILE A 543 12.04 4.40 -1.19
N TRP A 544 11.65 5.11 -0.13
CA TRP A 544 12.34 5.06 1.16
C TRP A 544 11.47 4.46 2.25
N ASN A 545 12.14 3.91 3.27
CA ASN A 545 11.55 3.48 4.52
C ASN A 545 12.62 3.43 5.63
N VAL A 546 12.21 3.13 6.86
CA VAL A 546 13.11 2.96 8.02
C VAL A 546 12.87 1.65 8.74
N ASN A 547 13.97 1.08 9.24
CA ASN A 547 14.03 -0.06 10.14
C ASN A 547 14.20 0.42 11.59
N LYS A 548 14.61 -0.47 12.51
CA LYS A 548 14.86 -0.08 13.91
C LYS A 548 16.11 0.79 14.07
N LEU A 549 17.14 0.55 13.27
CA LEU A 549 18.46 1.17 13.41
C LEU A 549 19.06 1.65 12.08
N SER A 550 18.34 1.52 10.97
CA SER A 550 18.80 1.92 9.64
C SER A 550 17.64 2.48 8.81
N GLY A 551 17.96 3.18 7.73
CA GLY A 551 17.07 3.41 6.60
C GLY A 551 17.23 2.35 5.53
N VAL A 552 16.28 2.32 4.58
CA VAL A 552 16.37 1.55 3.34
C VAL A 552 15.82 2.38 2.19
N VAL A 553 16.51 2.37 1.05
CA VAL A 553 16.10 3.03 -0.18
C VAL A 553 16.16 2.03 -1.33
N GLY A 554 15.04 1.80 -2.01
CA GLY A 554 15.03 1.08 -3.29
C GLY A 554 14.96 2.06 -4.45
N VAL A 555 15.78 1.85 -5.48
CA VAL A 555 15.78 2.63 -6.72
C VAL A 555 15.28 1.74 -7.85
N PHE A 556 14.29 2.21 -8.60
CA PHE A 556 13.58 1.45 -9.62
C PHE A 556 13.54 2.22 -10.93
N ASN A 557 13.89 1.57 -12.04
CA ASN A 557 13.64 2.12 -13.35
C ASN A 557 12.26 1.70 -13.85
N CYS A 558 11.28 2.57 -13.63
CA CYS A 558 9.89 2.37 -14.05
C CYS A 558 9.59 2.89 -15.48
N GLN A 559 10.59 3.44 -16.18
CA GLN A 559 10.39 4.16 -17.45
C GLN A 559 10.14 3.22 -18.62
N GLY A 560 9.26 3.65 -19.53
CA GLY A 560 9.09 3.03 -20.85
C GLY A 560 8.41 1.65 -20.87
N ALA A 561 8.12 1.07 -19.71
CA ALA A 561 7.36 -0.18 -19.63
C ALA A 561 5.84 0.05 -19.65
N GLY A 562 5.32 1.20 -19.19
CA GLY A 562 3.88 1.48 -19.14
C GLY A 562 3.52 2.95 -19.42
N SER A 563 2.23 3.29 -19.39
CA SER A 563 1.76 4.69 -19.51
C SER A 563 0.59 5.02 -18.59
N TRP A 564 0.59 6.21 -17.98
CA TRP A 564 -0.54 6.79 -17.24
C TRP A 564 -1.44 7.65 -18.14
N PRO A 565 -2.75 7.76 -17.88
CA PRO A 565 -3.51 7.05 -16.86
C PRO A 565 -4.00 5.70 -17.39
N LEU A 566 -3.10 4.82 -17.83
CA LEU A 566 -3.44 3.53 -18.47
C LEU A 566 -4.22 3.74 -19.78
N LYS A 567 -3.64 4.46 -20.75
CA LYS A 567 -4.20 4.41 -22.11
C LYS A 567 -4.19 2.95 -22.57
N GLN A 568 -5.24 2.49 -23.24
CA GLN A 568 -5.19 1.26 -24.03
C GLN A 568 -4.01 1.39 -24.99
N ALA A 569 -2.84 0.90 -24.59
CA ALA A 569 -1.69 0.86 -25.44
C ALA A 569 -2.11 -0.01 -26.64
N ALA A 570 -1.94 0.53 -27.85
CA ALA A 570 -2.07 -0.25 -29.06
C ALA A 570 -1.26 -1.54 -28.87
N LYS A 571 -1.80 -2.67 -29.35
CA LYS A 571 -1.28 -4.04 -29.23
C LYS A 571 0.16 -4.26 -29.76
N ASP A 572 0.88 -3.20 -30.09
CA ASP A 572 2.15 -3.20 -30.81
C ASP A 572 3.31 -2.53 -30.04
N VAL A 573 3.19 -2.24 -28.74
CA VAL A 573 4.39 -1.91 -27.94
C VAL A 573 5.08 -3.22 -27.57
N THR A 574 5.78 -3.80 -28.54
CA THR A 574 6.88 -4.72 -28.23
C THR A 574 7.82 -3.96 -27.31
N ILE A 575 7.97 -4.41 -26.05
CA ILE A 575 9.08 -3.99 -25.20
C ILE A 575 10.33 -4.47 -25.92
N SER A 576 10.82 -3.63 -26.82
CA SER A 576 12.05 -3.85 -27.56
C SER A 576 13.16 -3.79 -26.53
N GLU A 577 13.78 -4.92 -26.24
CA GLU A 577 14.94 -5.03 -25.34
C GLU A 577 16.17 -4.25 -25.84
N SER A 578 16.10 -3.50 -26.95
CA SER A 578 17.29 -3.19 -27.75
C SER A 578 17.65 -1.71 -27.96
N THR A 579 17.05 -0.71 -27.29
CA THR A 579 17.51 0.70 -27.49
C THR A 579 17.41 1.71 -26.34
N THR A 580 16.86 1.39 -25.16
CA THR A 580 16.82 2.35 -24.05
C THR A 580 18.11 2.31 -23.22
N LYS A 581 18.87 3.42 -23.27
CA LYS A 581 20.06 3.60 -22.43
C LYS A 581 19.69 3.46 -20.94
N PRO A 582 20.54 2.85 -20.10
CA PRO A 582 20.35 2.88 -18.65
C PRO A 582 20.15 4.32 -18.17
N LEU A 583 19.27 4.49 -17.19
CA LEU A 583 19.08 5.79 -16.53
C LEU A 583 19.97 5.85 -15.30
N SER A 584 20.61 7.00 -15.12
CA SER A 584 21.47 7.25 -13.97
C SER A 584 20.75 8.17 -12.98
N GLY A 585 20.94 7.89 -11.70
CA GLY A 585 20.44 8.70 -10.59
C GLY A 585 21.44 8.70 -9.45
N ARG A 586 21.05 9.30 -8.33
CA ARG A 586 21.88 9.41 -7.13
C ARG A 586 21.09 9.00 -5.90
N VAL A 587 21.76 8.33 -4.96
CA VAL A 587 21.22 7.94 -3.66
C VAL A 587 22.03 8.60 -2.56
N SER A 588 21.35 9.22 -1.61
CA SER A 588 21.94 9.93 -0.47
C SER A 588 21.32 9.44 0.85
N PRO A 589 22.02 9.56 1.99
CA PRO A 589 21.39 9.37 3.30
C PRO A 589 20.14 10.24 3.51
N LEU A 590 20.07 11.42 2.88
CA LEU A 590 18.90 12.32 2.92
C LEU A 590 17.68 11.81 2.17
N ASP A 591 17.81 10.76 1.36
CA ASP A 591 16.65 10.13 0.72
C ASP A 591 15.76 9.39 1.74
N VAL A 592 16.29 9.12 2.94
CA VAL A 592 15.53 8.57 4.06
C VAL A 592 15.06 9.72 4.96
N GLU A 593 13.83 10.17 4.74
CA GLU A 593 13.26 11.38 5.35
C GLU A 593 13.42 11.44 6.89
N PHE A 594 13.15 10.34 7.58
CA PHE A 594 13.18 10.27 9.05
C PHE A 594 14.37 9.48 9.60
N LEU A 595 15.52 9.50 8.91
CA LEU A 595 16.72 8.76 9.33
C LEU A 595 17.23 9.18 10.72
N GLU A 596 17.07 10.45 11.07
CA GLU A 596 17.52 10.99 12.37
C GLU A 596 16.83 10.32 13.57
N GLU A 597 15.59 9.82 13.39
CA GLU A 597 14.85 9.09 14.43
C GLU A 597 15.59 7.82 14.89
N VAL A 598 16.38 7.20 14.00
CA VAL A 598 17.10 5.95 14.28
C VAL A 598 18.61 6.15 14.44
N ALA A 599 19.15 7.28 13.96
CA ALA A 599 20.55 7.63 14.10
C ALA A 599 20.92 8.00 15.56
N GLY A 600 20.04 8.71 16.26
CA GLY A 600 20.26 9.24 17.61
C GLY A 600 20.86 10.65 17.62
N GLY A 601 20.77 11.33 18.76
CA GLY A 601 21.03 12.79 18.87
C GLY A 601 22.47 13.24 18.62
N ASP A 602 23.47 12.35 18.74
CA ASP A 602 24.89 12.66 18.55
C ASP A 602 25.42 12.23 17.16
N TRP A 603 24.53 11.98 16.19
CA TRP A 603 24.91 11.51 14.86
C TRP A 603 25.63 12.60 14.05
N SER A 604 26.82 12.29 13.53
CA SER A 604 27.63 13.21 12.73
C SER A 604 27.10 13.46 11.31
N GLY A 605 26.08 12.70 10.88
CA GLY A 605 25.60 12.68 9.51
C GLY A 605 26.25 11.59 8.63
N ASP A 606 27.29 10.91 9.12
CA ASP A 606 27.94 9.85 8.35
C ASP A 606 27.12 8.55 8.35
N CYS A 607 27.00 7.92 7.19
CA CYS A 607 26.35 6.63 7.01
C CYS A 607 27.29 5.60 6.37
N ALA A 608 27.11 4.35 6.76
CA ALA A 608 27.55 3.20 5.99
C ALA A 608 26.40 2.80 5.05
N VAL A 609 26.65 2.87 3.75
CA VAL A 609 25.68 2.59 2.70
C VAL A 609 26.08 1.29 2.02
N TYR A 610 25.22 0.27 2.13
CA TYR A 610 25.41 -1.04 1.49
C TYR A 610 24.48 -1.18 0.29
N ALA A 611 25.06 -1.40 -0.89
CA ALA A 611 24.32 -1.67 -2.13
C ALA A 611 24.17 -3.18 -2.31
N PHE A 612 22.92 -3.64 -2.39
CA PHE A 612 22.55 -5.06 -2.34
C PHE A 612 23.07 -5.85 -3.54
N ASN A 613 22.83 -5.41 -4.78
CA ASN A 613 23.18 -6.24 -5.94
C ASN A 613 24.71 -6.30 -6.18
N SER A 614 25.42 -5.20 -5.95
CA SER A 614 26.89 -5.17 -6.08
C SER A 614 27.60 -5.77 -4.87
N GLY A 615 26.91 -5.88 -3.73
CA GLY A 615 27.49 -6.30 -2.46
C GLY A 615 28.56 -5.35 -1.91
N SER A 616 28.53 -4.08 -2.31
CA SER A 616 29.57 -3.10 -1.97
C SER A 616 29.15 -2.20 -0.80
N LEU A 617 30.11 -1.89 0.08
CA LEU A 617 29.94 -0.97 1.19
C LEU A 617 30.65 0.36 0.89
N SER A 618 30.04 1.48 1.25
CA SER A 618 30.67 2.80 1.15
C SER A 618 30.31 3.66 2.36
N LYS A 619 31.29 4.42 2.87
CA LYS A 619 31.02 5.47 3.83
C LYS A 619 30.59 6.73 3.07
N VAL A 620 29.44 7.28 3.42
CA VAL A 620 28.82 8.43 2.73
C VAL A 620 28.37 9.43 3.78
N SER A 621 28.81 10.69 3.68
CA SER A 621 28.31 11.74 4.57
C SER A 621 26.88 12.18 4.18
N LYS A 622 26.19 12.85 5.09
CA LYS A 622 24.77 13.27 4.93
C LYS A 622 24.49 13.98 3.60
N ASN A 623 25.41 14.84 3.15
CA ASN A 623 25.24 15.65 1.95
C ASN A 623 25.87 15.04 0.69
N GLU A 624 26.52 13.88 0.82
CA GLU A 624 27.08 13.13 -0.32
C GLU A 624 26.06 12.15 -0.89
N SER A 625 26.39 11.59 -2.04
CA SER A 625 25.56 10.61 -2.72
C SER A 625 26.36 9.67 -3.59
N LEU A 626 25.83 8.47 -3.77
CA LEU A 626 26.34 7.42 -4.66
C LEU A 626 25.59 7.46 -5.99
N GLU A 627 26.30 7.19 -7.07
CA GLU A 627 25.68 7.02 -8.39
C GLU A 627 25.06 5.62 -8.54
N VAL A 628 23.94 5.55 -9.23
CA VAL A 628 23.27 4.30 -9.58
C VAL A 628 22.81 4.39 -11.03
N SER A 629 22.99 3.31 -11.80
CA SER A 629 22.56 3.25 -13.20
C SER A 629 21.78 1.97 -13.46
N LEU A 630 20.54 2.11 -13.94
CA LEU A 630 19.58 1.00 -14.07
C LEU A 630 19.01 0.92 -15.48
N GLY A 631 19.02 -0.28 -16.06
CA GLY A 631 18.18 -0.59 -17.22
C GLY A 631 16.69 -0.62 -16.86
N VAL A 632 15.81 -0.63 -17.85
CA VAL A 632 14.35 -0.74 -17.65
C VAL A 632 14.02 -2.01 -16.86
N LEU A 633 13.05 -1.92 -15.92
CA LEU A 633 12.64 -3.04 -15.05
C LEU A 633 13.78 -3.62 -14.19
N LYS A 634 14.84 -2.83 -13.94
CA LYS A 634 15.89 -3.15 -12.96
C LYS A 634 15.75 -2.26 -11.73
N CYS A 635 16.25 -2.77 -10.61
CA CYS A 635 16.28 -2.07 -9.33
C CYS A 635 17.57 -2.33 -8.56
N GLU A 636 17.88 -1.43 -7.63
CA GLU A 636 18.95 -1.56 -6.64
C GLU A 636 18.40 -1.20 -5.26
N ILE A 637 18.89 -1.84 -4.20
CA ILE A 637 18.48 -1.54 -2.83
C ILE A 637 19.69 -1.13 -2.01
N PHE A 638 19.53 -0.04 -1.28
CA PHE A 638 20.54 0.53 -0.42
C PHE A 638 20.09 0.45 1.03
N THR A 639 20.86 -0.24 1.87
CA THR A 639 20.73 -0.12 3.33
C THR A 639 21.54 1.09 3.78
N ILE A 640 20.86 2.06 4.42
CA ILE A 640 21.46 3.31 4.89
C ILE A 640 21.61 3.22 6.41
N SER A 641 22.80 2.86 6.90
CA SER A 641 23.03 2.65 8.34
C SER A 641 23.82 3.82 8.94
N PRO A 642 23.24 4.60 9.88
CA PRO A 642 23.96 5.67 10.56
C PRO A 642 25.19 5.16 11.31
N ILE A 643 26.34 5.79 11.06
CA ILE A 643 27.59 5.46 11.75
C ILE A 643 27.58 6.08 13.14
N LYS A 644 27.79 5.24 14.15
CA LYS A 644 27.94 5.67 15.55
C LYS A 644 29.40 5.62 15.98
N VAL A 645 29.79 6.57 16.83
CA VAL A 645 31.14 6.64 17.40
C VAL A 645 31.11 6.07 18.82
N PHE A 646 31.96 5.09 19.07
CA PHE A 646 32.15 4.40 20.35
C PHE A 646 33.58 4.58 20.84
N ASN A 647 33.77 4.55 22.17
CA ASN A 647 35.09 4.67 22.82
C ASN A 647 35.98 5.79 22.20
N GLN A 648 35.40 6.98 22.04
CA GLN A 648 35.96 8.18 21.42
C GLN A 648 36.21 8.13 19.91
N ASN A 649 36.73 7.03 19.34
CA ASN A 649 37.21 7.00 17.95
C ASN A 649 36.72 5.82 17.08
N LEU A 650 36.10 4.79 17.66
CA LEU A 650 35.64 3.62 16.92
C LEU A 650 34.33 3.94 16.20
N GLN A 651 34.33 3.93 14.87
CA GLN A 651 33.11 4.12 14.07
C GLN A 651 32.52 2.77 13.69
N PHE A 652 31.23 2.59 13.95
CA PHE A 652 30.55 1.31 13.71
C PHE A 652 29.10 1.52 13.25
N ALA A 653 28.65 0.70 12.30
CA ALA A 653 27.25 0.68 11.84
C ALA A 653 26.83 -0.74 11.43
N PRO A 654 25.79 -1.35 12.03
CA PRO A 654 25.31 -2.65 11.60
C PRO A 654 24.57 -2.53 10.25
N ILE A 655 24.86 -3.41 9.29
CA ILE A 655 24.15 -3.48 8.00
C ILE A 655 23.01 -4.50 8.05
N GLY A 656 23.25 -5.68 8.62
CA GLY A 656 22.23 -6.73 8.73
C GLY A 656 22.55 -7.97 7.90
N LEU A 657 21.52 -8.70 7.46
CA LEU A 657 21.66 -9.91 6.63
C LEU A 657 21.87 -9.52 5.17
N LEU A 658 23.06 -9.77 4.62
CA LEU A 658 23.49 -9.17 3.35
C LEU A 658 22.73 -9.71 2.13
N GLU A 659 22.17 -10.93 2.25
CA GLU A 659 21.43 -11.60 1.19
C GLU A 659 19.93 -11.31 1.21
N MET A 660 19.46 -10.46 2.14
CA MET A 660 18.08 -10.00 2.17
C MET A 660 17.92 -8.60 1.59
N TYR A 661 16.85 -8.39 0.81
CA TYR A 661 16.56 -7.09 0.21
C TYR A 661 16.47 -5.97 1.25
N ASN A 662 15.79 -6.22 2.39
CA ASN A 662 15.79 -5.30 3.53
C ASN A 662 16.77 -5.76 4.62
N SER A 663 18.06 -5.72 4.31
CA SER A 663 19.15 -6.19 5.19
C SER A 663 19.06 -5.65 6.62
N GLY A 664 18.93 -4.33 6.76
CA GLY A 664 18.88 -3.64 8.05
C GLY A 664 17.65 -3.97 8.91
N GLY A 665 16.60 -4.56 8.32
CA GLY A 665 15.43 -5.03 9.05
C GLY A 665 15.73 -6.18 10.01
N ALA A 666 16.86 -6.87 9.84
CA ALA A 666 17.32 -7.93 10.74
C ALA A 666 17.90 -7.41 12.06
N VAL A 667 18.31 -6.13 12.12
CA VAL A 667 19.01 -5.56 13.27
C VAL A 667 18.00 -5.03 14.29
N GLU A 668 18.08 -5.52 15.52
CA GLU A 668 17.09 -5.31 16.57
C GLU A 668 17.58 -4.35 17.66
N ALA A 669 18.85 -4.45 18.03
CA ALA A 669 19.48 -3.59 19.02
C ALA A 669 20.97 -3.45 18.75
N LEU A 670 21.54 -2.33 19.19
CA LEU A 670 22.96 -2.02 19.14
C LEU A 670 23.36 -1.35 20.46
N ASN A 671 24.32 -1.93 21.16
CA ASN A 671 24.84 -1.44 22.43
C ASN A 671 26.37 -1.50 22.43
N CYS A 672 27.01 -0.76 23.32
CA CYS A 672 28.45 -0.80 23.53
C CYS A 672 28.75 -0.99 25.01
N VAL A 673 29.70 -1.87 25.32
CA VAL A 673 30.26 -2.07 26.66
C VAL A 673 31.73 -1.67 26.60
N VAL A 674 32.10 -0.67 27.40
CA VAL A 674 33.49 -0.24 27.55
C VAL A 674 33.95 -0.64 28.94
N ASP A 675 35.04 -1.40 29.01
CA ASP A 675 35.66 -1.79 30.28
C ASP A 675 37.19 -1.57 30.25
N VAL A 676 37.89 -1.98 31.30
CA VAL A 676 39.36 -1.83 31.41
C VAL A 676 40.10 -2.67 30.36
N LYS A 677 39.45 -3.66 29.75
CA LYS A 677 40.03 -4.61 28.79
C LYS A 677 39.79 -4.22 27.33
N GLY A 678 38.88 -3.30 27.03
CA GLY A 678 38.64 -2.83 25.66
C GLY A 678 37.21 -2.33 25.41
N CYS A 679 36.85 -2.28 24.13
CA CYS A 679 35.53 -1.87 23.67
C CYS A 679 34.82 -3.07 23.01
N SER A 680 33.61 -3.39 23.48
CA SER A 680 32.79 -4.48 22.94
C SER A 680 31.47 -3.94 22.40
N ILE A 681 31.22 -4.14 21.10
CA ILE A 681 29.96 -3.81 20.45
C ILE A 681 29.04 -5.03 20.49
N LYS A 682 27.83 -4.85 21.02
CA LYS A 682 26.80 -5.90 21.12
C LYS A 682 25.64 -5.59 20.21
N ILE A 683 25.33 -6.53 19.33
CA ILE A 683 24.25 -6.42 18.35
C ILE A 683 23.29 -7.56 18.60
N LYS A 684 22.01 -7.23 18.67
CA LYS A 684 20.94 -8.23 18.59
C LYS A 684 20.44 -8.26 17.16
N ALA A 685 20.46 -9.41 16.53
CA ALA A 685 19.96 -9.61 15.17
C ALA A 685 18.94 -10.75 15.12
N ARG A 686 18.07 -10.76 14.12
CA ARG A 686 17.08 -11.82 13.87
C ARG A 686 17.33 -12.45 12.50
N GLY A 687 17.40 -13.77 12.47
CA GLY A 687 17.62 -14.55 11.25
C GLY A 687 18.97 -15.27 11.24
N GLY A 688 19.31 -15.86 10.09
CA GLY A 688 20.56 -16.57 9.84
C GLY A 688 21.07 -16.27 8.44
N GLY A 689 22.35 -16.53 8.19
CA GLY A 689 23.05 -16.15 6.96
C GLY A 689 24.22 -15.19 7.23
N ARG A 690 24.78 -14.61 6.16
CA ARG A 690 25.94 -13.72 6.26
C ARG A 690 25.51 -12.36 6.79
N PHE A 691 25.97 -12.05 7.99
CA PHE A 691 25.74 -10.76 8.63
C PHE A 691 26.87 -9.79 8.31
N GLY A 692 26.53 -8.55 7.99
CA GLY A 692 27.47 -7.48 7.71
C GLY A 692 27.35 -6.29 8.67
N ALA A 693 28.49 -5.63 8.90
CA ALA A 693 28.58 -4.34 9.58
C ALA A 693 29.73 -3.52 8.98
N TYR A 694 29.65 -2.20 9.10
CA TYR A 694 30.79 -1.30 8.93
C TYR A 694 31.57 -1.19 10.24
N SER A 695 32.90 -1.25 10.15
CA SER A 695 33.81 -0.88 11.23
C SER A 695 35.05 -0.14 10.72
N SER A 696 35.41 0.97 11.37
CA SER A 696 36.63 1.71 11.06
C SER A 696 37.92 1.04 11.55
N ALA A 697 37.84 -0.04 12.32
CA ALA A 697 38.98 -0.78 12.81
C ALA A 697 38.76 -2.28 12.68
N LYS A 698 39.85 -3.04 12.58
CA LYS A 698 39.77 -4.51 12.59
C LYS A 698 39.43 -5.01 14.00
N PRO A 699 38.38 -5.83 14.20
CA PRO A 699 38.11 -6.48 15.48
C PRO A 699 39.23 -7.44 15.89
N SER A 700 39.40 -7.65 17.20
CA SER A 700 40.26 -8.70 17.74
C SER A 700 39.60 -10.08 17.69
N CYS A 701 38.31 -10.16 18.01
CA CYS A 701 37.48 -11.34 17.78
C CYS A 701 35.99 -10.96 17.63
N CYS A 702 35.23 -11.86 17.00
CA CYS A 702 33.77 -11.79 16.94
C CYS A 702 33.19 -13.03 17.63
N LYS A 703 32.04 -12.87 18.27
CA LYS A 703 31.30 -13.97 18.87
C LYS A 703 29.83 -13.92 18.48
N VAL A 704 29.22 -15.08 18.29
CA VAL A 704 27.78 -15.26 18.13
C VAL A 704 27.29 -16.19 19.23
N ASP A 705 26.29 -15.76 20.00
CA ASP A 705 25.73 -16.51 21.13
C ASP A 705 26.81 -16.99 22.14
N LYS A 706 27.81 -16.12 22.37
CA LYS A 706 28.98 -16.32 23.25
C LYS A 706 30.03 -17.32 22.73
N LYS A 707 29.89 -17.85 21.53
CA LYS A 707 30.91 -18.67 20.86
C LYS A 707 31.71 -17.80 19.91
N GLU A 708 33.02 -18.00 19.89
CA GLU A 708 33.89 -17.31 18.94
C GLU A 708 33.59 -17.79 17.52
N GLU A 709 33.45 -16.85 16.59
CA GLU A 709 33.11 -17.10 15.20
C GLU A 709 34.16 -16.48 14.28
N GLU A 710 34.41 -17.16 13.15
CA GLU A 710 35.28 -16.62 12.11
C GLU A 710 34.63 -15.38 11.48
N PHE A 711 35.46 -14.37 11.21
CA PHE A 711 35.03 -13.14 10.57
C PHE A 711 36.00 -12.73 9.46
N ILE A 712 35.46 -12.03 8.46
CA ILE A 712 36.22 -11.40 7.39
C ILE A 712 36.13 -9.89 7.61
N TYR A 713 37.28 -9.22 7.50
CA TYR A 713 37.35 -7.76 7.57
C TYR A 713 38.10 -7.22 6.37
N ASN A 714 37.43 -6.38 5.58
CA ASN A 714 38.04 -5.63 4.51
C ASN A 714 38.49 -4.26 5.04
N ALA A 715 39.80 -4.01 5.01
CA ALA A 715 40.37 -2.76 5.51
C ALA A 715 40.17 -1.56 4.55
N GLU A 716 39.80 -1.81 3.29
CA GLU A 716 39.58 -0.74 2.30
C GLU A 716 38.24 -0.04 2.49
N ASP A 717 37.16 -0.80 2.69
CA ASP A 717 35.79 -0.30 2.85
C ASP A 717 35.25 -0.41 4.28
N GLY A 718 35.96 -1.13 5.17
CA GLY A 718 35.56 -1.37 6.55
C GLY A 718 34.47 -2.44 6.71
N LEU A 719 34.17 -3.23 5.67
CA LEU A 719 33.16 -4.28 5.75
C LEU A 719 33.64 -5.43 6.63
N LEU A 720 32.93 -5.64 7.73
CA LEU A 720 33.03 -6.79 8.62
C LEU A 720 31.90 -7.76 8.30
N THR A 721 32.22 -9.01 8.00
CA THR A 721 31.21 -10.07 7.81
C THR A 721 31.49 -11.29 8.68
N MET A 722 30.43 -11.95 9.10
CA MET A 722 30.46 -13.24 9.81
C MET A 722 29.20 -14.05 9.49
N GLU A 723 29.26 -15.36 9.68
CA GLU A 723 28.12 -16.24 9.45
C GLU A 723 27.27 -16.35 10.73
N LEU A 724 25.95 -16.22 10.61
CA LEU A 724 25.03 -16.50 11.69
C LEU A 724 24.47 -17.90 11.55
N GLU A 725 25.11 -18.87 12.20
CA GLU A 725 24.68 -20.26 12.20
C GLU A 725 23.36 -20.48 12.95
N GLY A 726 22.54 -21.39 12.41
CA GLY A 726 21.36 -21.94 13.07
C GLY A 726 20.03 -21.39 12.56
N GLU A 727 18.94 -21.99 13.04
CA GLU A 727 17.57 -21.59 12.70
C GLU A 727 17.22 -20.18 13.23
N CYS A 728 16.14 -19.63 12.66
CA CYS A 728 15.67 -18.27 12.92
C CYS A 728 15.35 -18.04 14.41
N SER A 729 16.33 -17.51 15.12
CA SER A 729 16.28 -17.12 16.52
C SER A 729 17.00 -15.78 16.64
N PHE A 730 16.75 -15.05 17.73
CA PHE A 730 17.56 -13.87 18.00
C PHE A 730 19.00 -14.31 18.28
N LYS A 731 19.94 -13.70 17.57
CA LYS A 731 21.37 -13.88 17.70
C LYS A 731 21.97 -12.71 18.47
N GLU A 732 22.79 -13.01 19.46
CA GLU A 732 23.57 -12.03 20.18
C GLU A 732 25.00 -12.03 19.62
N ILE A 733 25.32 -11.00 18.84
CA ILE A 733 26.63 -10.80 18.22
C ILE A 733 27.45 -9.88 19.11
N GLU A 734 28.69 -10.26 19.40
CA GLU A 734 29.66 -9.47 20.15
C GLU A 734 30.92 -9.24 19.30
N VAL A 735 31.27 -7.99 19.02
CA VAL A 735 32.48 -7.60 18.28
C VAL A 735 33.44 -6.89 19.24
N VAL A 736 34.62 -7.47 19.47
CA VAL A 736 35.57 -7.03 20.49
C VAL A 736 36.76 -6.31 19.85
N TYR A 737 37.18 -5.19 20.45
CA TYR A 737 38.31 -4.36 20.03
C TYR A 737 39.34 -4.21 21.14
#